data_AF-A0A840E6K5-F1
#
_entry.id   AF-A0A840E6K5-F1
#
_cell.length_a   1.000
_cell.length_b   1.000
_cell.length_c   1.000
_cell.angle_alpha   90.00
_cell.angle_beta   90.00
_cell.angle_gamma   90.00
#
_symmetry.space_group_name_H-M   'P 1'
#
loop_
_entity.id
_entity.type
_entity.pdbx_description
1 polymer ?
#
loop_
_entity_poly.entity_id
_entity_poly.type
_entity_poly.pdbx_seq_one_letter_code
_entity_poly.pdbx_strand_id
1 'polypeptide(L)'
;MHQHIFSLALLGSVTLMGQSVTPTFSASAGAYDRTDTPLCTEVPDSLWSNRATLTLYEVTDGEDKAVTAQWDNRQLCWIMTGSTPAGTSRNYQLRQASVTSPAPAFTAQNEDGAVRFAVNGREVMTYQYAPAAVPDGVDPIFSRGGYLHPLLSPSGDTLSRIQPPDHYHHYGVWNPWTHTEFRGKELDFWNLVRGHGTVEAQGVSEVTDGNVQAGLTARHAYLAYRDSAVAENPEQLLEETLDLRVLPADDDNYLVDYTTRQTNITGEPFTVKAYRYQGFGYRGRASWNDDNVELLTSGGKNKSDGNATRARWMKVEGPTEHGRSGILFMTHPGNYNFPEQIRIWPTGANGGKENVFVNFNPAQDRDYVMRPGGTYQLKYRMLVYDGQLDTTTANRYWQDFAHPPRVRWNDDNGLAGARVLLYTKNGKGFVHDNIPASIVAIEQMGKDNGFEVVATDDPGMFTPDGLEEFDVLVFSNTNNDIFDTPEQEQAFKSYIEAGGGFVGIHSACGSERDWPWFWRNLGGKFHRHAKRQDFDVLVVDSDHPSTDFLPATWHIRDDECYYLKQLNPAIHVLLAADLGTVDDEEGKTTYPADTFGSTFPTSWYHTTDGGRQWYTSLGHRIEHYSDPQFLRHILGGIRWAAE
;
A
#
# COMPACT_ATOMS: atom_id res chain seq x y z
N MET A 1 -59.49 -58.74 20.81
CA MET A 1 -59.45 -57.84 19.63
C MET A 1 -59.27 -56.42 20.13
N HIS A 2 -58.04 -55.92 20.10
CA HIS A 2 -57.71 -54.52 20.41
C HIS A 2 -57.61 -53.75 19.09
N GLN A 3 -58.34 -52.65 18.95
CA GLN A 3 -58.18 -51.69 17.86
C GLN A 3 -57.43 -50.47 18.41
N HIS A 4 -56.27 -50.19 17.81
CA HIS A 4 -55.48 -48.99 18.09
C HIS A 4 -55.98 -47.82 17.24
N ILE A 5 -56.23 -46.69 17.90
CA ILE A 5 -56.44 -45.37 17.28
C ILE A 5 -55.08 -44.67 17.30
N PHE A 6 -54.55 -44.30 16.13
CA PHE A 6 -53.40 -43.40 16.00
C PHE A 6 -53.90 -42.01 15.62
N SER A 7 -53.67 -41.02 16.50
CA SER A 7 -53.77 -39.59 16.20
C SER A 7 -52.44 -39.12 15.62
N LEU A 8 -52.48 -38.54 14.42
CA LEU A 8 -51.34 -37.92 13.75
C LEU A 8 -51.20 -36.48 14.26
N ALA A 9 -50.13 -36.17 15.00
CA ALA A 9 -49.77 -34.82 15.38
C ALA A 9 -48.87 -34.20 14.30
N LEU A 10 -49.33 -33.12 13.67
CA LEU A 10 -48.56 -32.30 12.74
C LEU A 10 -47.60 -31.43 13.57
N LEU A 11 -46.31 -31.74 13.56
CA LEU A 11 -45.26 -30.85 14.06
C LEU A 11 -44.88 -29.89 12.93
N GLY A 12 -45.34 -28.64 13.02
CA GLY A 12 -44.86 -27.55 12.18
C GLY A 12 -43.42 -27.19 12.56
N SER A 13 -42.48 -27.45 11.66
CA SER A 13 -41.12 -26.93 11.72
C SER A 13 -41.15 -25.43 11.42
N VAL A 14 -40.98 -24.61 12.45
CA VAL A 14 -40.64 -23.19 12.29
C VAL A 14 -39.17 -23.13 11.89
N THR A 15 -38.91 -22.93 10.60
CA THR A 15 -37.59 -22.56 10.10
C THR A 15 -37.32 -21.13 10.54
N LEU A 16 -36.50 -20.93 11.58
CA LEU A 16 -35.88 -19.63 11.83
C LEU A 16 -35.02 -19.29 10.60
N MET A 17 -35.50 -18.38 9.75
CA MET A 17 -34.64 -17.72 8.78
C MET A 17 -33.58 -16.94 9.59
N GLY A 18 -32.33 -17.40 9.55
CA GLY A 18 -31.22 -16.60 10.04
C GLY A 18 -31.23 -15.27 9.30
N GLN A 19 -31.28 -14.15 10.03
CA GLN A 19 -31.02 -12.84 9.44
C GLN A 19 -29.63 -12.92 8.82
N SER A 20 -29.53 -12.73 7.50
CA SER A 20 -28.24 -12.55 6.85
C SER A 20 -27.59 -11.31 7.45
N VAL A 21 -26.51 -11.47 8.20
CA VAL A 21 -25.69 -10.34 8.66
C VAL A 21 -25.22 -9.60 7.40
N THR A 22 -25.68 -8.37 7.23
CA THR A 22 -25.30 -7.52 6.11
C THR A 22 -23.90 -6.96 6.38
N PRO A 23 -22.91 -7.24 5.52
CA PRO A 23 -21.52 -6.84 5.75
C PRO A 23 -21.43 -5.33 5.89
N THR A 24 -20.73 -4.87 6.93
CA THR A 24 -20.42 -3.46 7.13
C THR A 24 -18.90 -3.26 7.10
N PHE A 25 -18.47 -2.05 6.79
CA PHE A 25 -17.07 -1.66 6.81
C PHE A 25 -16.96 -0.15 7.03
N SER A 26 -15.77 0.31 7.38
CA SER A 26 -15.44 1.72 7.51
C SER A 26 -14.33 2.11 6.55
N ALA A 27 -14.31 3.36 6.10
CA ALA A 27 -13.21 3.95 5.36
C ALA A 27 -12.64 5.13 6.17
N SER A 28 -11.41 4.98 6.65
CA SER A 28 -10.71 6.00 7.42
C SER A 28 -9.99 6.99 6.51
N ALA A 29 -10.17 8.29 6.78
CA ALA A 29 -9.45 9.36 6.11
C ALA A 29 -7.93 9.35 6.43
N GLY A 30 -7.51 8.69 7.52
CA GLY A 30 -6.11 8.70 7.95
C GLY A 30 -5.64 10.10 8.33
N ALA A 31 -4.37 10.43 8.06
CA ALA A 31 -3.76 11.70 8.49
C ALA A 31 -4.11 12.93 7.62
N TYR A 32 -4.92 12.78 6.59
CA TYR A 32 -5.19 13.83 5.61
C TYR A 32 -6.69 14.02 5.37
N ASP A 33 -7.09 15.28 5.18
CA ASP A 33 -8.44 15.61 4.74
C ASP A 33 -8.70 15.05 3.34
N ARG A 34 -9.90 14.50 3.15
CA ARG A 34 -10.36 13.90 1.88
C ARG A 34 -11.52 14.70 1.30
N THR A 35 -11.57 14.79 -0.02
CA THR A 35 -12.68 15.42 -0.74
C THR A 35 -12.87 14.69 -2.06
N ASP A 36 -14.03 14.05 -2.24
CA ASP A 36 -14.39 13.32 -3.46
C ASP A 36 -13.33 12.26 -3.85
N THR A 37 -12.75 11.60 -2.84
CA THR A 37 -11.59 10.72 -3.02
C THR A 37 -12.04 9.34 -3.54
N PRO A 38 -11.53 8.88 -4.71
CA PRO A 38 -11.78 7.52 -5.19
C PRO A 38 -11.11 6.47 -4.29
N LEU A 39 -11.80 5.35 -4.07
CA LEU A 39 -11.36 4.28 -3.20
C LEU A 39 -11.80 2.92 -3.75
N CYS A 40 -10.91 1.93 -3.66
CA CYS A 40 -11.21 0.53 -3.92
C CYS A 40 -10.74 -0.31 -2.73
N THR A 41 -11.45 -1.38 -2.42
CA THR A 41 -11.06 -2.37 -1.41
C THR A 41 -11.20 -3.77 -1.97
N GLU A 42 -10.30 -4.67 -1.59
CA GLU A 42 -10.52 -6.09 -1.82
C GLU A 42 -11.71 -6.58 -1.02
N VAL A 43 -12.46 -7.51 -1.61
CA VAL A 43 -13.67 -8.04 -1.00
C VAL A 43 -13.52 -9.51 -0.64
N PRO A 44 -14.03 -9.95 0.53
CA PRO A 44 -14.08 -11.35 0.89
C PRO A 44 -14.74 -12.23 -0.19
N ASP A 45 -14.26 -13.47 -0.36
CA ASP A 45 -14.77 -14.43 -1.37
C ASP A 45 -16.29 -14.64 -1.31
N SER A 46 -16.84 -14.65 -0.09
CA SER A 46 -18.26 -14.82 0.18
C SER A 46 -19.11 -13.68 -0.41
N LEU A 47 -18.56 -12.46 -0.47
CA LEU A 47 -19.22 -11.28 -1.03
C LEU A 47 -19.08 -11.22 -2.54
N TRP A 48 -17.90 -11.55 -3.06
CA TRP A 48 -17.66 -11.58 -4.50
C TRP A 48 -18.65 -12.49 -5.23
N SER A 49 -18.96 -13.65 -4.63
CA SER A 49 -19.90 -14.62 -5.18
C SER A 49 -21.34 -14.10 -5.27
N ASN A 50 -21.73 -13.16 -4.40
CA ASN A 50 -23.10 -12.62 -4.30
C ASN A 50 -23.23 -11.16 -4.80
N ARG A 51 -22.15 -10.58 -5.34
CA ARG A 51 -22.04 -9.16 -5.69
C ARG A 51 -23.16 -8.61 -6.57
N ALA A 52 -23.72 -9.43 -7.46
CA ALA A 52 -24.78 -9.01 -8.39
C ALA A 52 -26.09 -8.60 -7.71
N THR A 53 -26.27 -8.98 -6.43
CA THR A 53 -27.46 -8.62 -5.64
C THR A 53 -27.18 -7.57 -4.56
N LEU A 54 -25.95 -7.08 -4.46
CA LEU A 54 -25.50 -6.22 -3.39
C LEU A 54 -25.38 -4.76 -3.84
N THR A 55 -25.83 -3.85 -2.98
CA THR A 55 -25.72 -2.40 -3.17
C THR A 55 -25.04 -1.78 -1.96
N LEU A 56 -24.16 -0.82 -2.23
CA LEU A 56 -23.44 -0.08 -1.20
C LEU A 56 -24.27 1.08 -0.67
N TYR A 57 -24.30 1.22 0.65
CA TYR A 57 -24.90 2.34 1.37
C TYR A 57 -23.85 2.96 2.28
N GLU A 58 -23.80 4.29 2.33
CA GLU A 58 -23.10 5.05 3.37
C GLU A 58 -24.05 5.19 4.57
N VAL A 59 -23.58 4.74 5.73
CA VAL A 59 -24.32 4.78 6.99
C VAL A 59 -24.13 6.15 7.63
N THR A 60 -25.23 6.86 7.87
CA THR A 60 -25.22 8.20 8.47
C THR A 60 -26.16 8.25 9.68
N ASP A 61 -26.06 9.27 10.53
CA ASP A 61 -26.96 9.46 11.69
C ASP A 61 -28.43 9.69 11.29
N GLY A 62 -28.70 9.90 10.00
CA GLY A 62 -30.03 10.08 9.42
C GLY A 62 -30.49 8.87 8.60
N GLU A 63 -30.78 9.10 7.32
CA GLU A 63 -31.13 8.04 6.37
C GLU A 63 -29.87 7.59 5.62
N ASP A 64 -29.68 6.27 5.49
CA ASP A 64 -28.54 5.73 4.75
C ASP A 64 -28.61 6.12 3.28
N LYS A 65 -27.49 6.59 2.75
CA LYS A 65 -27.41 7.06 1.38
C LYS A 65 -26.90 5.94 0.48
N ALA A 66 -27.65 5.58 -0.55
CA ALA A 66 -27.14 4.68 -1.58
C ALA A 66 -25.90 5.31 -2.27
N VAL A 67 -24.84 4.53 -2.41
CA VAL A 67 -23.57 4.95 -3.01
C VAL A 67 -23.38 4.18 -4.31
N THR A 68 -23.10 4.90 -5.39
CA THR A 68 -22.68 4.27 -6.65
C THR A 68 -21.36 3.56 -6.40
N ALA A 69 -21.35 2.24 -6.59
CA ALA A 69 -20.18 1.40 -6.43
C ALA A 69 -20.05 0.45 -7.63
N GLN A 70 -18.82 0.04 -7.89
CA GLN A 70 -18.45 -0.80 -9.02
C GLN A 70 -17.62 -1.97 -8.53
N TRP A 71 -18.01 -3.18 -8.95
CA TRP A 71 -17.23 -4.38 -8.70
C TRP A 71 -16.28 -4.60 -9.87
N ASP A 72 -14.98 -4.60 -9.62
CA ASP A 72 -13.95 -4.70 -10.65
C ASP A 72 -12.78 -5.52 -10.10
N ASN A 73 -12.33 -6.55 -10.82
CA ASN A 73 -11.19 -7.42 -10.47
C ASN A 73 -11.06 -7.77 -8.96
N ARG A 74 -12.08 -8.40 -8.36
CA ARG A 74 -12.15 -8.74 -6.91
C ARG A 74 -12.12 -7.55 -5.95
N GLN A 75 -12.36 -6.35 -6.44
CA GLN A 75 -12.47 -5.13 -5.64
C GLN A 75 -13.88 -4.54 -5.73
N LEU A 76 -14.23 -3.80 -4.68
CA LEU A 76 -15.36 -2.88 -4.67
C LEU A 76 -14.80 -1.46 -4.67
N CYS A 77 -15.15 -0.70 -5.70
CA CYS A 77 -14.69 0.68 -5.90
C CYS A 77 -15.85 1.67 -5.79
N TRP A 78 -15.64 2.80 -5.13
CA TRP A 78 -16.59 3.91 -5.03
C TRP A 78 -15.87 5.24 -4.77
N ILE A 79 -16.62 6.34 -4.75
CA ILE A 79 -16.09 7.67 -4.42
C ILE A 79 -16.56 8.06 -3.02
N MET A 80 -15.64 8.48 -2.15
CA MET A 80 -15.97 9.12 -0.87
C MET A 80 -16.42 10.57 -1.11
N THR A 81 -17.62 10.75 -1.66
CA THR A 81 -18.15 12.06 -2.08
C THR A 81 -18.29 13.03 -0.91
N GLY A 82 -17.86 14.27 -1.11
CA GLY A 82 -17.84 15.34 -0.11
C GLY A 82 -16.61 15.29 0.80
N SER A 83 -16.58 16.18 1.80
CA SER A 83 -15.44 16.30 2.71
C SER A 83 -15.43 15.20 3.77
N THR A 84 -14.25 14.65 4.06
CA THR A 84 -14.00 13.75 5.20
C THR A 84 -12.75 14.24 5.92
N PRO A 85 -12.87 14.83 7.13
CA PRO A 85 -11.73 15.38 7.85
C PRO A 85 -10.70 14.31 8.23
N ALA A 86 -9.43 14.71 8.32
CA ALA A 86 -8.35 13.88 8.84
C ALA A 86 -8.71 13.30 10.23
N GLY A 87 -8.33 12.04 10.46
CA GLY A 87 -8.60 11.31 11.71
C GLY A 87 -10.03 10.76 11.83
N THR A 88 -10.93 11.07 10.89
CA THR A 88 -12.31 10.57 10.90
C THR A 88 -12.50 9.37 9.96
N SER A 89 -13.63 8.67 10.10
CA SER A 89 -14.01 7.55 9.24
C SER A 89 -15.46 7.67 8.80
N ARG A 90 -15.75 7.13 7.61
CA ARG A 90 -17.13 6.94 7.11
C ARG A 90 -17.51 5.48 7.18
N ASN A 91 -18.76 5.19 7.53
CA ASN A 91 -19.26 3.83 7.66
C ASN A 91 -20.09 3.44 6.44
N TYR A 92 -20.01 2.18 6.06
CA TYR A 92 -20.67 1.64 4.89
C TYR A 92 -21.29 0.29 5.18
N GLN A 93 -22.32 -0.05 4.42
CA GLN A 93 -23.02 -1.32 4.49
C GLN A 93 -23.40 -1.83 3.10
N LEU A 94 -23.21 -3.13 2.88
CA LEU A 94 -23.75 -3.82 1.72
C LEU A 94 -25.11 -4.44 2.06
N ARG A 95 -26.12 -4.14 1.25
CA ARG A 95 -27.49 -4.66 1.42
C ARG A 95 -27.93 -5.38 0.16
N GLN A 96 -28.77 -6.41 0.33
CA GLN A 96 -29.47 -6.99 -0.80
C GLN A 96 -30.47 -5.98 -1.35
N ALA A 97 -30.26 -5.56 -2.59
CA ALA A 97 -31.19 -4.69 -3.29
C ALA A 97 -31.16 -5.02 -4.78
N SER A 98 -32.34 -5.02 -5.40
CA SER A 98 -32.46 -5.08 -6.86
C SER A 98 -32.17 -3.69 -7.40
N VAL A 99 -31.03 -3.50 -8.07
CA VAL A 99 -30.70 -2.21 -8.69
C VAL A 99 -30.65 -2.38 -10.20
N THR A 100 -31.44 -1.56 -10.89
CA THR A 100 -31.21 -1.25 -12.29
C THR A 100 -30.05 -0.27 -12.37
N SER A 101 -28.88 -0.73 -12.80
CA SER A 101 -27.74 0.17 -13.03
C SER A 101 -28.02 1.07 -14.23
N PRO A 102 -27.76 2.39 -14.14
CA PRO A 102 -27.77 3.25 -15.31
C PRO A 102 -26.66 2.85 -16.30
N ALA A 103 -26.77 3.33 -17.53
CA ALA A 103 -25.70 3.17 -18.52
C ALA A 103 -24.36 3.70 -17.96
N PRO A 104 -23.22 3.03 -18.23
CA PRO A 104 -21.93 3.42 -17.69
C PRO A 104 -21.57 4.88 -18.00
N ALA A 105 -21.22 5.64 -16.96
CA ALA A 105 -20.66 6.99 -17.09
C ALA A 105 -19.21 6.96 -17.62
N PHE A 106 -18.46 5.92 -17.29
CA PHE A 106 -17.09 5.69 -17.73
C PHE A 106 -17.08 4.50 -18.68
N THR A 107 -16.54 4.69 -19.88
CA THR A 107 -16.49 3.66 -20.92
C THR A 107 -15.09 3.55 -21.51
N ALA A 108 -14.74 2.35 -21.95
CA ALA A 108 -13.52 1.99 -22.66
C ALA A 108 -13.86 1.08 -23.84
N GLN A 109 -13.70 1.59 -25.07
CA GLN A 109 -14.05 0.88 -26.30
C GLN A 109 -12.77 0.38 -26.98
N ASN A 110 -12.64 -0.94 -27.13
CA ASN A 110 -11.50 -1.58 -27.80
C ASN A 110 -11.82 -1.87 -29.27
N GLU A 111 -11.30 -1.05 -30.17
CA GLU A 111 -11.52 -1.15 -31.61
C GLU A 111 -10.24 -0.76 -32.36
N ASP A 112 -9.99 -1.41 -33.50
CA ASP A 112 -8.90 -1.06 -34.44
C ASP A 112 -7.50 -0.93 -33.82
N GLY A 113 -7.19 -1.75 -32.82
CA GLY A 113 -5.87 -1.73 -32.19
C GLY A 113 -5.67 -0.61 -31.16
N ALA A 114 -6.76 0.01 -30.69
CA ALA A 114 -6.75 1.05 -29.69
C ALA A 114 -7.90 0.88 -28.69
N VAL A 115 -7.74 1.43 -27.49
CA VAL A 115 -8.80 1.54 -26.49
C VAL A 115 -9.11 3.00 -26.23
N ARG A 116 -10.33 3.43 -26.57
CA ARG A 116 -10.82 4.79 -26.39
C ARG A 116 -11.60 4.90 -25.10
N PHE A 117 -11.17 5.76 -24.20
CA PHE A 117 -11.84 6.05 -22.94
C PHE A 117 -12.74 7.27 -23.10
N ALA A 118 -13.96 7.18 -22.59
CA ALA A 118 -14.88 8.31 -22.52
C ALA A 118 -15.53 8.44 -21.14
N VAL A 119 -15.73 9.69 -20.72
CA VAL A 119 -16.44 10.09 -19.50
C VAL A 119 -17.69 10.84 -19.92
N ASN A 120 -18.86 10.38 -19.48
CA ASN A 120 -20.18 10.91 -19.85
C ASN A 120 -20.35 11.07 -21.37
N GLY A 121 -19.83 10.10 -22.14
CA GLY A 121 -19.89 10.08 -23.60
C GLY A 121 -18.90 11.00 -24.33
N ARG A 122 -18.00 11.69 -23.61
CA ARG A 122 -16.91 12.48 -24.20
C ARG A 122 -15.60 11.73 -24.11
N GLU A 123 -14.90 11.54 -25.24
CA GLU A 123 -13.57 10.93 -25.23
C GLU A 123 -12.61 11.78 -24.38
N VAL A 124 -11.80 11.11 -23.54
CA VAL A 124 -10.82 11.75 -22.66
C VAL A 124 -9.39 11.27 -22.90
N MET A 125 -9.23 10.01 -23.34
CA MET A 125 -7.93 9.50 -23.75
C MET A 125 -8.04 8.28 -24.66
N THR A 126 -6.99 8.01 -25.42
CA THR A 126 -6.82 6.77 -26.18
C THR A 126 -5.52 6.07 -25.79
N TYR A 127 -5.59 4.77 -25.50
CA TYR A 127 -4.43 3.89 -25.41
C TYR A 127 -4.26 3.13 -26.74
N GLN A 128 -3.15 3.37 -27.42
CA GLN A 128 -2.82 2.74 -28.69
C GLN A 128 -1.92 1.52 -28.43
N TYR A 129 -2.38 0.31 -28.73
CA TYR A 129 -1.55 -0.91 -28.60
C TYR A 129 -1.09 -1.47 -29.94
N ALA A 130 -1.87 -1.31 -31.02
CA ALA A 130 -1.39 -1.65 -32.35
C ALA A 130 -0.37 -0.62 -32.84
N PRO A 131 0.67 -1.04 -33.58
CA PRO A 131 1.62 -0.12 -34.16
C PRO A 131 0.97 0.97 -35.03
N ALA A 132 1.19 2.23 -34.68
CA ALA A 132 0.72 3.36 -35.48
C ALA A 132 1.70 3.72 -36.60
N ALA A 133 1.18 4.29 -37.69
CA ALA A 133 2.00 4.80 -38.78
C ALA A 133 2.95 5.92 -38.30
N VAL A 134 4.10 6.04 -38.95
CA VAL A 134 5.05 7.15 -38.76
C VAL A 134 4.80 8.24 -39.80
N PRO A 135 5.26 9.50 -39.59
CA PRO A 135 5.07 10.57 -40.56
C PRO A 135 5.82 10.28 -41.87
N ASP A 136 5.35 10.86 -42.96
CA ASP A 136 5.97 10.66 -44.28
C ASP A 136 7.46 11.01 -44.26
N GLY A 137 8.29 10.07 -44.74
CA GLY A 137 9.74 10.21 -44.78
C GLY A 137 10.47 9.91 -43.47
N VAL A 138 9.75 9.52 -42.42
CA VAL A 138 10.33 9.03 -41.15
C VAL A 138 10.58 7.53 -41.23
N ASP A 139 11.67 7.09 -40.61
CA ASP A 139 12.04 5.67 -40.57
C ASP A 139 10.92 4.83 -39.91
N PRO A 140 10.41 3.77 -40.58
CA PRO A 140 9.41 2.87 -40.02
C PRO A 140 9.79 2.24 -38.68
N ILE A 141 11.09 2.21 -38.33
CA ILE A 141 11.57 1.73 -37.03
C ILE A 141 10.89 2.45 -35.87
N PHE A 142 10.43 3.69 -36.04
CA PHE A 142 9.73 4.41 -34.98
C PHE A 142 8.31 3.88 -34.73
N SER A 143 7.66 3.21 -35.69
CA SER A 143 6.30 2.69 -35.58
C SER A 143 6.16 1.74 -34.39
N ARG A 144 5.19 2.01 -33.51
CA ARG A 144 4.93 1.18 -32.31
C ARG A 144 3.54 1.45 -31.73
N GLY A 145 3.13 0.61 -30.79
CA GLY A 145 2.04 0.86 -29.85
C GLY A 145 2.58 0.98 -28.42
N GLY A 146 1.71 0.78 -27.43
CA GLY A 146 2.07 0.81 -26.02
C GLY A 146 2.17 2.22 -25.42
N TYR A 147 1.33 3.16 -25.86
CA TYR A 147 1.35 4.55 -25.38
C TYR A 147 -0.06 5.17 -25.28
N LEU A 148 -0.17 6.28 -24.55
CA LEU A 148 -1.39 7.08 -24.48
C LEU A 148 -1.32 8.29 -25.40
N HIS A 149 -2.20 8.34 -26.40
CA HIS A 149 -2.43 9.53 -27.22
C HIS A 149 -3.70 9.36 -28.09
N PRO A 150 -4.57 10.39 -28.20
CA PRO A 150 -4.51 11.66 -27.48
C PRO A 150 -4.84 11.49 -25.99
N LEU A 151 -4.32 12.42 -25.18
CA LEU A 151 -4.81 12.76 -23.85
C LEU A 151 -5.48 14.14 -23.96
N LEU A 152 -6.76 14.23 -23.58
CA LEU A 152 -7.63 15.38 -23.86
C LEU A 152 -7.96 16.13 -22.56
N SER A 153 -8.05 17.46 -22.59
CA SER A 153 -8.62 18.21 -21.47
C SER A 153 -10.11 17.86 -21.29
N PRO A 154 -10.74 18.17 -20.14
CA PRO A 154 -12.19 18.02 -19.99
C PRO A 154 -13.02 18.77 -21.04
N SER A 155 -12.50 19.92 -21.50
CA SER A 155 -13.05 20.70 -22.61
C SER A 155 -12.81 20.10 -24.01
N GLY A 156 -11.97 19.06 -24.13
CA GLY A 156 -11.73 18.31 -25.37
C GLY A 156 -10.46 18.69 -26.14
N ASP A 157 -9.58 19.52 -25.57
CA ASP A 157 -8.34 19.94 -26.22
C ASP A 157 -7.23 18.91 -26.07
N THR A 158 -6.49 18.62 -27.13
CA THR A 158 -5.36 17.69 -27.05
C THR A 158 -4.18 18.31 -26.29
N LEU A 159 -3.81 17.69 -25.17
CA LEU A 159 -2.72 18.13 -24.29
C LEU A 159 -1.38 17.46 -24.62
N SER A 160 -1.44 16.23 -25.12
CA SER A 160 -0.26 15.42 -25.47
C SER A 160 0.15 15.54 -26.95
N ARG A 161 1.38 15.13 -27.30
CA ARG A 161 1.83 15.01 -28.69
C ARG A 161 2.68 13.76 -28.92
N ILE A 162 2.60 13.21 -30.13
CA ILE A 162 3.47 12.14 -30.61
C ILE A 162 4.35 12.60 -31.77
N GLN A 163 5.49 11.92 -31.95
CA GLN A 163 6.39 12.01 -33.10
C GLN A 163 6.68 13.46 -33.59
N PRO A 164 7.06 14.39 -32.69
CA PRO A 164 7.43 15.72 -33.13
C PRO A 164 8.71 15.65 -34.00
N PRO A 165 8.90 16.55 -34.99
CA PRO A 165 10.03 16.48 -35.93
C PRO A 165 11.42 16.49 -35.29
N ASP A 166 11.53 17.00 -34.05
CA ASP A 166 12.77 17.02 -33.28
C ASP A 166 13.06 15.68 -32.56
N HIS A 167 12.02 14.89 -32.24
CA HIS A 167 12.12 13.65 -31.45
C HIS A 167 11.05 12.61 -31.83
N TYR A 168 11.21 11.91 -32.96
CA TYR A 168 10.25 10.90 -33.44
C TYR A 168 9.97 9.73 -32.49
N HIS A 169 10.80 9.50 -31.47
CA HIS A 169 10.60 8.46 -30.45
C HIS A 169 9.74 8.92 -29.26
N HIS A 170 9.19 10.14 -29.26
CA HIS A 170 8.30 10.63 -28.20
C HIS A 170 6.84 10.31 -28.51
N TYR A 171 6.11 9.78 -27.52
CA TYR A 171 4.75 9.25 -27.71
C TYR A 171 3.80 9.62 -26.58
N GLY A 172 3.26 10.85 -26.57
CA GLY A 172 2.16 11.23 -25.68
C GLY A 172 2.50 10.98 -24.20
N VAL A 173 2.01 9.89 -23.61
CA VAL A 173 2.53 9.29 -22.36
C VAL A 173 3.06 7.87 -22.63
N TRP A 174 4.27 7.56 -22.14
CA TRP A 174 4.95 6.28 -22.37
C TRP A 174 5.95 5.91 -21.26
N ASN A 175 6.47 4.67 -21.25
CA ASN A 175 7.44 4.19 -20.24
C ASN A 175 8.72 3.57 -20.87
N PRO A 176 9.71 4.41 -21.23
CA PRO A 176 10.95 4.02 -21.91
C PRO A 176 12.04 3.48 -20.97
N TRP A 177 12.68 2.38 -21.38
CA TRP A 177 14.03 2.01 -20.92
C TRP A 177 15.05 2.27 -22.03
N THR A 178 15.90 3.28 -21.84
CA THR A 178 16.81 3.75 -22.90
C THR A 178 18.28 3.40 -22.67
N HIS A 179 18.64 2.98 -21.46
CA HIS A 179 20.01 2.61 -21.13
C HIS A 179 20.01 1.48 -20.09
N THR A 180 20.09 0.25 -20.59
CA THR A 180 20.03 -0.97 -19.77
C THR A 180 21.19 -1.88 -20.11
N GLU A 181 21.44 -2.89 -19.28
CA GLU A 181 22.50 -3.88 -19.47
C GLU A 181 21.96 -5.28 -19.17
N PHE A 182 22.25 -6.21 -20.07
CA PHE A 182 21.95 -7.63 -19.90
C PHE A 182 23.12 -8.48 -20.42
N ARG A 183 23.63 -9.39 -19.58
CA ARG A 183 24.82 -10.22 -19.88
C ARG A 183 26.02 -9.40 -20.40
N GLY A 184 26.23 -8.22 -19.81
CA GLY A 184 27.31 -7.30 -20.17
C GLY A 184 27.13 -6.56 -21.50
N LYS A 185 25.96 -6.68 -22.16
CA LYS A 185 25.61 -5.89 -23.36
C LYS A 185 24.67 -4.75 -23.00
N GLU A 186 24.96 -3.55 -23.49
CA GLU A 186 24.08 -2.39 -23.39
C GLU A 186 22.88 -2.51 -24.34
N LEU A 187 21.67 -2.23 -23.85
CA LEU A 187 20.42 -2.29 -24.61
C LEU A 187 19.61 -0.98 -24.44
N ASP A 188 18.99 -0.55 -25.53
CA ASP A 188 18.03 0.57 -25.60
C ASP A 188 16.75 0.03 -26.26
N PHE A 189 15.65 0.00 -25.50
CA PHE A 189 14.38 -0.56 -25.94
C PHE A 189 13.44 0.49 -26.55
N TRP A 190 13.82 1.78 -26.55
CA TRP A 190 12.87 2.84 -26.87
C TRP A 190 13.33 3.85 -27.93
N ASN A 191 14.58 4.32 -27.92
CA ASN A 191 14.97 5.30 -28.95
C ASN A 191 15.13 4.64 -30.32
N LEU A 192 15.36 3.32 -30.34
CA LEU A 192 15.42 2.40 -31.49
C LEU A 192 16.46 2.70 -32.58
N VAL A 193 17.05 3.89 -32.65
CA VAL A 193 18.07 4.25 -33.66
C VAL A 193 19.25 3.26 -33.68
N ARG A 194 19.60 2.67 -32.52
CA ARG A 194 20.67 1.67 -32.44
C ARG A 194 20.20 0.24 -32.71
N GLY A 195 18.90 -0.01 -32.77
CA GLY A 195 18.33 -1.34 -33.03
C GLY A 195 18.73 -2.40 -32.00
N HIS A 196 18.89 -2.04 -30.72
CA HIS A 196 19.28 -2.97 -29.66
C HIS A 196 18.10 -3.82 -29.15
N GLY A 197 16.87 -3.33 -29.25
CA GLY A 197 15.66 -3.99 -28.79
C GLY A 197 14.43 -3.13 -28.99
N THR A 198 13.26 -3.61 -28.59
CA THR A 198 11.99 -2.85 -28.61
C THR A 198 11.08 -3.23 -27.45
N VAL A 199 10.07 -2.40 -27.19
CA VAL A 199 8.90 -2.78 -26.40
C VAL A 199 7.77 -3.11 -27.36
N GLU A 200 7.34 -4.36 -27.38
CA GLU A 200 6.22 -4.83 -28.21
C GLU A 200 4.95 -4.87 -27.37
N ALA A 201 3.91 -4.15 -27.79
CA ALA A 201 2.60 -4.29 -27.19
C ALA A 201 1.89 -5.53 -27.75
N GLN A 202 1.62 -6.50 -26.89
CA GLN A 202 1.07 -7.81 -27.25
C GLN A 202 -0.46 -7.81 -27.28
N GLY A 203 -1.10 -6.75 -26.82
CA GLY A 203 -2.55 -6.56 -26.83
C GLY A 203 -3.13 -6.21 -25.46
N VAL A 204 -4.46 -6.21 -25.40
CA VAL A 204 -5.25 -5.90 -24.22
C VAL A 204 -5.99 -7.15 -23.77
N SER A 205 -5.83 -7.55 -22.51
CA SER A 205 -6.45 -8.76 -21.95
C SER A 205 -7.77 -8.50 -21.24
N GLU A 206 -8.00 -7.28 -20.77
CA GLU A 206 -9.21 -6.88 -20.06
C GLU A 206 -9.56 -5.43 -20.38
N VAL A 207 -10.86 -5.16 -20.51
CA VAL A 207 -11.44 -3.82 -20.68
C VAL A 207 -12.72 -3.76 -19.86
N THR A 208 -12.88 -2.72 -19.06
CA THR A 208 -14.01 -2.57 -18.15
C THR A 208 -14.66 -1.20 -18.28
N ASP A 209 -15.99 -1.20 -18.26
CA ASP A 209 -16.83 -0.01 -18.18
C ASP A 209 -17.49 0.06 -16.81
N GLY A 210 -17.93 1.24 -16.39
CA GLY A 210 -18.78 1.34 -15.22
C GLY A 210 -19.16 2.76 -14.82
N ASN A 211 -19.71 2.88 -13.62
CA ASN A 211 -20.22 4.15 -13.09
C ASN A 211 -19.28 4.79 -12.06
N VAL A 212 -18.14 4.15 -11.78
CA VAL A 212 -17.08 4.70 -10.92
C VAL A 212 -15.78 4.85 -11.71
N GLN A 213 -15.46 3.88 -12.56
CA GLN A 213 -14.26 3.91 -13.39
C GLN A 213 -14.43 3.09 -14.68
N ALA A 214 -13.58 3.38 -15.66
CA ALA A 214 -13.30 2.48 -16.78
C ALA A 214 -11.83 2.06 -16.76
N GLY A 215 -11.54 0.88 -17.26
CA GLY A 215 -10.21 0.29 -17.15
C GLY A 215 -9.77 -0.52 -18.35
N LEU A 216 -8.46 -0.75 -18.43
CA LEU A 216 -7.89 -1.82 -19.23
C LEU A 216 -6.66 -2.43 -18.57
N THR A 217 -6.34 -3.65 -18.99
CA THR A 217 -5.05 -4.28 -18.72
C THR A 217 -4.41 -4.70 -20.05
N ALA A 218 -3.22 -4.18 -20.33
CA ALA A 218 -2.43 -4.49 -21.51
C ALA A 218 -1.15 -5.28 -21.16
N ARG A 219 -0.65 -6.04 -22.13
CA ARG A 219 0.61 -6.78 -21.99
C ARG A 219 1.66 -6.25 -22.96
N HIS A 220 2.90 -6.11 -22.49
CA HIS A 220 4.04 -5.82 -23.35
C HIS A 220 5.20 -6.81 -23.14
N ALA A 221 6.06 -6.92 -24.14
CA ALA A 221 7.29 -7.68 -24.10
C ALA A 221 8.50 -6.78 -24.40
N TYR A 222 9.54 -6.88 -23.57
CA TYR A 222 10.83 -6.22 -23.81
C TYR A 222 11.73 -7.18 -24.58
N LEU A 223 11.90 -6.91 -25.87
CA LEU A 223 12.55 -7.79 -26.83
C LEU A 223 13.96 -7.28 -27.14
N ALA A 224 14.99 -8.06 -26.80
CA ALA A 224 16.37 -7.75 -27.11
C ALA A 224 16.79 -8.35 -28.47
N TYR A 225 17.43 -7.54 -29.29
CA TYR A 225 17.95 -7.95 -30.59
C TYR A 225 19.44 -8.26 -30.49
N ARG A 226 19.85 -9.43 -30.99
CA ARG A 226 21.20 -9.94 -30.72
C ARG A 226 22.31 -9.24 -31.50
N ASP A 227 22.08 -8.83 -32.76
CA ASP A 227 23.08 -8.15 -33.61
C ASP A 227 22.47 -7.32 -34.81
N SER A 228 21.15 -7.12 -34.90
CA SER A 228 20.50 -6.36 -35.99
C SER A 228 19.17 -5.74 -35.56
N ALA A 229 18.78 -4.61 -36.16
CA ALA A 229 17.57 -3.84 -35.81
C ALA A 229 16.23 -4.60 -35.94
N VAL A 230 16.23 -5.76 -36.61
CA VAL A 230 15.11 -6.71 -36.66
C VAL A 230 15.73 -8.11 -36.60
N ALA A 231 15.76 -8.73 -35.42
CA ALA A 231 16.20 -10.12 -35.30
C ALA A 231 15.02 -11.05 -35.67
N GLU A 232 15.26 -12.12 -36.44
CA GLU A 232 14.23 -13.13 -36.73
C GLU A 232 13.71 -13.84 -35.47
N ASN A 233 14.50 -13.85 -34.39
CA ASN A 233 14.17 -14.43 -33.09
C ASN A 233 14.69 -13.53 -31.95
N PRO A 234 13.97 -12.47 -31.58
CA PRO A 234 14.34 -11.66 -30.43
C PRO A 234 14.28 -12.46 -29.12
N GLU A 235 15.17 -12.13 -28.17
CA GLU A 235 15.11 -12.69 -26.82
C GLU A 235 14.23 -11.78 -25.94
N GLN A 236 13.12 -12.30 -25.42
CA GLN A 236 12.31 -11.56 -24.47
C GLN A 236 12.99 -11.56 -23.10
N LEU A 237 13.27 -10.37 -22.57
CA LEU A 237 13.94 -10.21 -21.28
C LEU A 237 12.95 -9.91 -20.15
N LEU A 238 11.97 -9.04 -20.42
CA LEU A 238 10.93 -8.67 -19.48
C LEU A 238 9.55 -8.96 -20.08
N GLU A 239 8.63 -9.36 -19.22
CA GLU A 239 7.19 -9.23 -19.47
C GLU A 239 6.65 -8.03 -18.69
N GLU A 240 5.70 -7.31 -19.26
CA GLU A 240 5.05 -6.16 -18.63
C GLU A 240 3.54 -6.33 -18.65
N THR A 241 2.89 -6.01 -17.53
CA THR A 241 1.45 -5.75 -17.48
C THR A 241 1.25 -4.27 -17.16
N LEU A 242 0.54 -3.56 -18.03
CA LEU A 242 0.11 -2.18 -17.83
C LEU A 242 -1.38 -2.15 -17.48
N ASP A 243 -1.70 -1.66 -16.29
CA ASP A 243 -3.06 -1.39 -15.83
C ASP A 243 -3.34 0.11 -15.89
N LEU A 244 -4.42 0.47 -16.59
CA LEU A 244 -4.91 1.84 -16.70
C LEU A 244 -6.31 1.94 -16.13
N ARG A 245 -6.58 2.97 -15.33
CA ARG A 245 -7.93 3.30 -14.86
C ARG A 245 -8.21 4.78 -15.08
N VAL A 246 -9.40 5.09 -15.58
CA VAL A 246 -9.95 6.45 -15.71
C VAL A 246 -11.04 6.61 -14.67
N LEU A 247 -10.88 7.58 -13.76
CA LEU A 247 -11.76 7.82 -12.61
C LEU A 247 -12.18 9.30 -12.57
N PRO A 248 -13.27 9.67 -11.88
CA PRO A 248 -13.56 11.07 -11.61
C PRO A 248 -12.51 11.66 -10.66
N ALA A 249 -12.15 12.93 -10.86
CA ALA A 249 -11.42 13.72 -9.88
C ALA A 249 -12.39 14.61 -9.08
N ASP A 250 -13.28 15.28 -9.81
CA ASP A 250 -14.40 16.09 -9.34
C ASP A 250 -15.46 16.10 -10.47
N ASP A 251 -16.44 17.01 -10.41
CA ASP A 251 -17.54 17.08 -11.39
C ASP A 251 -17.07 17.38 -12.82
N ASP A 252 -15.92 18.06 -12.97
CA ASP A 252 -15.43 18.56 -14.26
C ASP A 252 -14.13 17.89 -14.71
N ASN A 253 -13.34 17.34 -13.79
CA ASN A 253 -12.00 16.83 -14.04
C ASN A 253 -11.91 15.31 -13.84
N TYR A 254 -10.86 14.69 -14.40
CA TYR A 254 -10.68 13.24 -14.31
C TYR A 254 -9.25 12.85 -13.96
N LEU A 255 -9.13 11.67 -13.36
CA LEU A 255 -7.88 11.01 -13.01
C LEU A 255 -7.56 9.90 -14.01
N VAL A 256 -6.27 9.69 -14.24
CA VAL A 256 -5.75 8.52 -14.94
C VAL A 256 -4.71 7.85 -14.05
N ASP A 257 -5.02 6.64 -13.58
CA ASP A 257 -4.04 5.77 -12.97
C ASP A 257 -3.26 5.00 -14.02
N TYR A 258 -1.95 4.97 -13.84
CA TYR A 258 -0.99 4.27 -14.69
C TYR A 258 -0.13 3.38 -13.78
N THR A 259 -0.41 2.08 -13.77
CA THR A 259 0.38 1.11 -13.01
C THR A 259 0.98 0.10 -13.96
N THR A 260 2.30 0.01 -13.99
CA THR A 260 3.00 -1.03 -14.75
C THR A 260 3.76 -1.96 -13.81
N ARG A 261 3.70 -3.25 -14.13
CA ARG A 261 4.42 -4.33 -13.46
C ARG A 261 5.29 -5.05 -14.48
N GLN A 262 6.59 -5.05 -14.27
CA GLN A 262 7.58 -5.62 -15.17
C GLN A 262 8.33 -6.75 -14.46
N THR A 263 8.33 -7.95 -15.02
CA THR A 263 9.00 -9.11 -14.44
C THR A 263 10.18 -9.52 -15.31
N ASN A 264 11.35 -9.70 -14.71
CA ASN A 264 12.49 -10.32 -15.38
C ASN A 264 12.26 -11.83 -15.50
N ILE A 265 11.94 -12.28 -16.71
CA ILE A 265 11.62 -13.69 -16.99
C ILE A 265 12.86 -14.53 -17.32
N THR A 266 14.05 -13.93 -17.27
CA THR A 266 15.31 -14.62 -17.58
C THR A 266 15.96 -15.18 -16.32
N GLY A 267 16.88 -16.14 -16.50
CA GLY A 267 17.71 -16.67 -15.42
C GLY A 267 18.89 -15.77 -15.01
N GLU A 268 19.01 -14.56 -15.57
CA GLU A 268 20.15 -13.65 -15.38
C GLU A 268 19.66 -12.26 -14.93
N PRO A 269 20.47 -11.45 -14.22
CA PRO A 269 20.06 -10.10 -13.83
C PRO A 269 19.92 -9.18 -15.04
N PHE A 270 18.86 -8.37 -15.04
CA PHE A 270 18.65 -7.27 -15.98
C PHE A 270 18.87 -5.95 -15.24
N THR A 271 19.74 -5.09 -15.74
CA THR A 271 20.09 -3.82 -15.08
C THR A 271 19.57 -2.64 -15.85
N VAL A 272 18.76 -1.78 -15.22
CA VAL A 272 18.49 -0.43 -15.70
C VAL A 272 19.64 0.45 -15.19
N LYS A 273 20.49 0.93 -16.10
CA LYS A 273 21.73 1.65 -15.75
C LYS A 273 21.42 3.10 -15.40
N ALA A 274 22.20 3.70 -14.50
CA ALA A 274 22.09 5.11 -14.17
C ALA A 274 22.17 5.98 -15.43
N TYR A 275 21.06 6.61 -15.83
CA TYR A 275 21.00 7.40 -17.06
C TYR A 275 19.94 8.48 -17.01
N ARG A 276 20.20 9.59 -17.69
CA ARG A 276 19.40 10.81 -17.66
C ARG A 276 17.97 10.72 -18.22
N TYR A 277 17.54 9.67 -18.93
CA TYR A 277 16.17 9.59 -19.47
C TYR A 277 15.67 8.17 -19.53
N GLN A 278 14.84 7.80 -18.57
CA GLN A 278 14.30 6.46 -18.39
C GLN A 278 13.04 6.56 -17.52
N GLY A 279 12.15 5.58 -17.57
CA GLY A 279 10.91 5.59 -16.79
C GLY A 279 9.86 6.55 -17.36
N PHE A 280 8.72 6.68 -16.68
CA PHE A 280 7.53 7.39 -17.15
C PHE A 280 7.80 8.74 -17.82
N GLY A 281 7.38 8.91 -19.07
CA GLY A 281 7.64 10.07 -19.92
C GLY A 281 6.36 10.67 -20.50
N TYR A 282 6.39 11.98 -20.73
CA TYR A 282 5.32 12.75 -21.35
C TYR A 282 5.84 13.84 -22.29
N ARG A 283 5.12 14.04 -23.40
CA ARG A 283 5.37 15.08 -24.41
C ARG A 283 4.15 15.98 -24.55
N GLY A 284 4.33 17.27 -24.26
CA GLY A 284 3.26 18.25 -24.37
C GLY A 284 2.92 18.66 -25.80
N ARG A 285 1.72 19.23 -25.98
CA ARG A 285 1.19 19.74 -27.25
C ARG A 285 2.12 20.77 -27.89
N ALA A 286 2.05 20.88 -29.22
CA ALA A 286 2.97 21.69 -30.04
C ALA A 286 2.99 23.18 -29.67
N SER A 287 1.83 23.75 -29.34
CA SER A 287 1.69 25.17 -29.01
C SER A 287 2.36 25.56 -27.69
N TRP A 288 2.67 24.60 -26.81
CA TRP A 288 3.26 24.86 -25.51
C TRP A 288 4.77 25.08 -25.61
N ASN A 289 5.23 26.23 -25.13
CA ASN A 289 6.60 26.72 -25.26
C ASN A 289 7.05 27.44 -23.98
N ASP A 290 8.25 28.02 -23.98
CA ASP A 290 8.79 28.68 -22.79
C ASP A 290 8.00 29.91 -22.33
N ASP A 291 7.32 30.58 -23.25
CA ASP A 291 6.64 31.85 -22.96
C ASP A 291 5.22 31.66 -22.40
N ASN A 292 4.61 30.49 -22.64
CA ASN A 292 3.18 30.28 -22.37
C ASN A 292 2.83 29.08 -21.48
N VAL A 293 3.82 28.26 -21.08
CA VAL A 293 3.61 27.14 -20.16
C VAL A 293 4.16 27.45 -18.79
N GLU A 294 3.40 27.06 -17.78
CA GLU A 294 3.85 26.96 -16.40
C GLU A 294 4.15 25.49 -16.09
N LEU A 295 5.37 25.23 -15.62
CA LEU A 295 5.75 23.96 -15.00
C LEU A 295 6.17 24.25 -13.56
N LEU A 296 5.57 23.53 -12.61
CA LEU A 296 5.91 23.64 -11.20
C LEU A 296 5.98 22.25 -10.57
N THR A 297 7.01 22.04 -9.75
CA THR A 297 7.21 20.80 -9.00
C THR A 297 6.77 20.95 -7.55
N SER A 298 6.55 19.83 -6.86
CA SER A 298 6.29 19.81 -5.40
C SER A 298 7.40 20.47 -4.55
N GLY A 299 8.61 20.62 -5.10
CA GLY A 299 9.73 21.30 -4.44
C GLY A 299 9.80 22.80 -4.75
N GLY A 300 8.80 23.38 -5.42
CA GLY A 300 8.78 24.78 -5.82
C GLY A 300 9.71 25.11 -6.99
N LYS A 301 10.21 24.09 -7.70
CA LYS A 301 11.08 24.23 -8.88
C LYS A 301 10.29 24.39 -10.16
N ASN A 302 10.82 25.14 -11.12
CA ASN A 302 10.21 25.38 -12.42
C ASN A 302 11.10 24.86 -13.56
N LYS A 303 10.78 25.20 -14.82
CA LYS A 303 11.58 24.77 -15.99
C LYS A 303 13.06 25.13 -15.86
N SER A 304 13.38 26.30 -15.33
CA SER A 304 14.76 26.81 -15.27
C SER A 304 15.65 26.07 -14.25
N ASP A 305 15.06 25.48 -13.20
CA ASP A 305 15.83 24.90 -12.09
C ASP A 305 15.32 23.54 -11.56
N GLY A 306 14.32 22.94 -12.22
CA GLY A 306 13.73 21.66 -11.82
C GLY A 306 14.39 20.43 -12.43
N ASN A 307 15.16 20.56 -13.51
CA ASN A 307 15.79 19.40 -14.14
C ASN A 307 16.81 18.72 -13.21
N ALA A 308 16.77 17.39 -13.15
CA ALA A 308 17.56 16.55 -12.24
C ALA A 308 17.32 16.81 -10.74
N THR A 309 16.21 17.46 -10.39
CA THR A 309 15.74 17.53 -9.00
C THR A 309 14.81 16.37 -8.68
N ARG A 310 14.33 16.26 -7.44
CA ARG A 310 13.36 15.23 -7.03
C ARG A 310 12.03 15.88 -6.73
N ALA A 311 10.93 15.26 -7.17
CA ALA A 311 9.59 15.78 -6.98
C ALA A 311 8.59 14.65 -6.73
N ARG A 312 7.59 14.93 -5.89
CA ARG A 312 6.45 14.04 -5.62
C ARG A 312 5.36 14.21 -6.67
N TRP A 313 5.27 15.41 -7.22
CA TRP A 313 4.38 15.76 -8.32
C TRP A 313 4.96 16.88 -9.16
N MET A 314 4.51 16.98 -10.42
CA MET A 314 4.80 18.05 -11.37
C MET A 314 3.50 18.48 -12.04
N LYS A 315 3.13 19.76 -11.98
CA LYS A 315 2.06 20.30 -12.83
C LYS A 315 2.65 20.93 -14.09
N VAL A 316 1.96 20.73 -15.21
CA VAL A 316 2.22 21.41 -16.48
C VAL A 316 0.91 21.93 -17.02
N GLU A 317 0.83 23.23 -17.27
CA GLU A 317 -0.41 23.89 -17.69
C GLU A 317 -0.12 25.09 -18.59
N GLY A 318 -1.00 25.32 -19.55
CA GLY A 318 -0.81 26.33 -20.59
C GLY A 318 -2.06 26.54 -21.43
N PRO A 319 -2.03 27.47 -22.39
CA PRO A 319 -3.20 27.81 -23.18
C PRO A 319 -3.61 26.66 -24.11
N THR A 320 -4.92 26.56 -24.32
CA THR A 320 -5.61 25.67 -25.25
C THR A 320 -6.66 26.45 -26.03
N GLU A 321 -7.36 25.78 -26.95
CA GLU A 321 -8.42 26.38 -27.76
C GLU A 321 -9.61 26.83 -26.89
N HIS A 322 -9.90 26.12 -25.79
CA HIS A 322 -11.00 26.42 -24.86
C HIS A 322 -10.57 27.18 -23.60
N GLY A 323 -9.32 27.65 -23.52
CA GLY A 323 -8.85 28.48 -22.41
C GLY A 323 -7.48 28.05 -21.92
N ARG A 324 -7.40 27.62 -20.66
CA ARG A 324 -6.18 27.04 -20.08
C ARG A 324 -6.52 25.67 -19.56
N SER A 325 -5.61 24.72 -19.73
CA SER A 325 -5.76 23.36 -19.21
C SER A 325 -4.39 22.83 -18.80
N GLY A 326 -4.39 21.75 -18.02
CA GLY A 326 -3.16 21.19 -17.50
C GLY A 326 -3.26 19.75 -17.09
N ILE A 327 -2.09 19.22 -16.70
CA ILE A 327 -1.93 17.89 -16.15
C ILE A 327 -1.05 18.00 -14.91
N LEU A 328 -1.50 17.44 -13.79
CA LEU A 328 -0.68 17.17 -12.63
C LEU A 328 -0.25 15.71 -12.68
N PHE A 329 1.05 15.48 -12.85
CA PHE A 329 1.66 14.16 -12.79
C PHE A 329 2.12 13.87 -11.37
N MET A 330 1.80 12.69 -10.83
CA MET A 330 2.10 12.28 -9.46
C MET A 330 2.84 10.94 -9.46
N THR A 331 3.90 10.84 -8.65
CA THR A 331 4.64 9.58 -8.41
C THR A 331 4.31 9.04 -7.02
N HIS A 332 4.31 7.71 -6.89
CA HIS A 332 3.92 6.99 -5.68
C HIS A 332 5.13 6.67 -4.78
N PRO A 333 5.01 6.74 -3.44
CA PRO A 333 6.09 6.37 -2.50
C PRO A 333 6.69 4.98 -2.69
N GLY A 334 5.90 4.04 -3.23
CA GLY A 334 6.33 2.68 -3.53
C GLY A 334 7.17 2.51 -4.81
N ASN A 335 7.40 3.56 -5.59
CA ASN A 335 8.31 3.48 -6.75
C ASN A 335 9.77 3.44 -6.28
N TYR A 336 10.64 2.75 -7.01
CA TYR A 336 12.07 2.70 -6.66
C TYR A 336 12.68 4.11 -6.69
N ASN A 337 13.58 4.39 -5.74
CA ASN A 337 14.28 5.67 -5.63
C ASN A 337 13.34 6.87 -5.43
N PHE A 338 12.19 6.67 -4.78
CA PHE A 338 11.22 7.73 -4.48
C PHE A 338 11.78 8.82 -3.52
N PRO A 339 11.39 10.10 -3.69
CA PRO A 339 10.80 10.65 -4.91
C PRO A 339 11.83 10.59 -6.03
N GLU A 340 11.42 10.08 -7.19
CA GLU A 340 12.31 9.87 -8.34
C GLU A 340 12.96 11.19 -8.77
N GLN A 341 14.16 11.11 -9.35
CA GLN A 341 14.68 12.29 -10.05
C GLN A 341 13.80 12.56 -11.27
N ILE A 342 13.63 13.84 -11.59
CA ILE A 342 12.87 14.25 -12.76
C ILE A 342 13.81 14.71 -13.86
N ARG A 343 13.47 14.38 -15.11
CA ARG A 343 14.00 15.07 -16.27
C ARG A 343 12.92 15.93 -16.87
N ILE A 344 13.22 17.21 -16.99
CA ILE A 344 12.41 18.18 -17.71
C ILE A 344 13.30 18.92 -18.69
N TRP A 345 12.71 19.49 -19.74
CA TRP A 345 13.47 20.36 -20.61
C TRP A 345 13.55 21.78 -20.02
N PRO A 346 14.78 22.28 -19.75
CA PRO A 346 14.93 23.60 -19.19
C PRO A 346 14.56 24.69 -20.19
N THR A 347 14.33 25.89 -19.69
CA THR A 347 14.13 27.09 -20.52
C THR A 347 15.27 27.24 -21.53
N GLY A 348 14.93 27.47 -22.79
CA GLY A 348 15.85 27.55 -23.93
C GLY A 348 16.15 26.21 -24.61
N ALA A 349 15.82 25.07 -24.00
CA ALA A 349 15.92 23.78 -24.67
C ALA A 349 15.00 23.75 -25.91
N ASN A 350 15.41 23.00 -26.93
CA ASN A 350 14.73 22.97 -28.24
C ASN A 350 14.50 24.38 -28.87
N GLY A 351 15.37 25.35 -28.56
CA GLY A 351 15.20 26.73 -29.01
C GLY A 351 13.98 27.44 -28.41
N GLY A 352 13.47 26.94 -27.28
CA GLY A 352 12.31 27.45 -26.55
C GLY A 352 10.95 27.11 -27.17
N LYS A 353 10.91 26.45 -28.33
CA LYS A 353 9.68 26.08 -29.04
C LYS A 353 9.27 24.64 -28.72
N GLU A 354 7.97 24.40 -28.59
CA GLU A 354 7.42 23.05 -28.32
C GLU A 354 8.13 22.38 -27.13
N ASN A 355 8.48 23.19 -26.13
CA ASN A 355 9.51 22.87 -25.15
C ASN A 355 8.90 22.25 -23.88
N VAL A 356 8.07 21.22 -24.03
CA VAL A 356 7.47 20.52 -22.89
C VAL A 356 7.79 19.04 -22.95
N PHE A 357 8.57 18.60 -21.97
CA PHE A 357 8.93 17.21 -21.73
C PHE A 357 8.97 17.00 -20.22
N VAL A 358 8.32 15.94 -19.76
CA VAL A 358 8.26 15.53 -18.35
C VAL A 358 8.68 14.07 -18.28
N ASN A 359 9.55 13.73 -17.34
CA ASN A 359 9.94 12.36 -17.09
C ASN A 359 10.23 12.14 -15.61
N PHE A 360 9.57 11.16 -14.99
CA PHE A 360 9.98 10.60 -13.70
C PHE A 360 10.96 9.45 -13.97
N ASN A 361 12.16 9.58 -13.41
CA ASN A 361 13.27 8.69 -13.71
C ASN A 361 13.79 8.01 -12.44
N PRO A 362 13.42 6.73 -12.22
CA PRO A 362 13.81 5.98 -11.02
C PRO A 362 15.30 5.63 -11.01
N ALA A 363 15.95 5.59 -12.18
CA ALA A 363 17.34 5.17 -12.35
C ALA A 363 18.20 6.30 -12.94
N GLN A 364 18.01 7.55 -12.47
CA GLN A 364 18.79 8.67 -12.99
C GLN A 364 20.20 8.76 -12.37
N ASP A 365 20.30 8.53 -11.06
CA ASP A 365 21.54 8.71 -10.29
C ASP A 365 22.13 7.40 -9.73
N ARG A 366 21.48 6.27 -10.02
CA ARG A 366 21.91 4.93 -9.62
C ARG A 366 21.31 3.86 -10.52
N ASP A 367 22.01 2.73 -10.60
CA ASP A 367 21.51 1.53 -11.28
C ASP A 367 20.35 0.90 -10.49
N TYR A 368 19.43 0.29 -11.21
CA TYR A 368 18.41 -0.60 -10.65
C TYR A 368 18.57 -2.00 -11.27
N VAL A 369 18.72 -3.03 -10.42
CA VAL A 369 18.95 -4.41 -10.87
C VAL A 369 17.70 -5.24 -10.62
N MET A 370 17.06 -5.70 -11.69
CA MET A 370 15.99 -6.70 -11.65
C MET A 370 16.62 -8.10 -11.61
N ARG A 371 16.54 -8.76 -10.45
CA ARG A 371 17.01 -10.15 -10.28
C ARG A 371 16.17 -11.12 -11.12
N PRO A 372 16.68 -12.32 -11.45
CA PRO A 372 15.90 -13.38 -12.07
C PRO A 372 14.57 -13.62 -11.33
N GLY A 373 13.44 -13.62 -12.05
CA GLY A 373 12.10 -13.74 -11.47
C GLY A 373 11.61 -12.52 -10.70
N GLY A 374 12.44 -11.51 -10.50
CA GLY A 374 12.10 -10.29 -9.78
C GLY A 374 11.13 -9.41 -10.57
N THR A 375 10.21 -8.80 -9.85
CA THR A 375 9.19 -7.91 -10.39
C THR A 375 9.42 -6.47 -9.94
N TYR A 376 9.36 -5.52 -10.88
CA TYR A 376 9.40 -4.10 -10.63
C TYR A 376 8.04 -3.47 -10.93
N GLN A 377 7.52 -2.67 -9.99
CA GLN A 377 6.25 -1.99 -10.15
C GLN A 377 6.46 -0.47 -10.14
N LEU A 378 5.86 0.21 -11.11
CA LEU A 378 5.81 1.67 -11.19
C LEU A 378 4.35 2.12 -11.15
N LYS A 379 4.04 3.07 -10.28
CA LYS A 379 2.70 3.66 -10.12
C LYS A 379 2.76 5.17 -10.31
N TYR A 380 1.91 5.66 -11.20
CA TYR A 380 1.71 7.08 -11.44
C TYR A 380 0.22 7.40 -11.51
N ARG A 381 -0.13 8.63 -11.16
CA ARG A 381 -1.47 9.19 -11.37
C ARG A 381 -1.37 10.52 -12.08
N MET A 382 -2.29 10.76 -13.00
CA MET A 382 -2.46 12.05 -13.67
C MET A 382 -3.81 12.62 -13.25
N LEU A 383 -3.84 13.88 -12.81
CA LEU A 383 -5.07 14.68 -12.80
C LEU A 383 -5.06 15.54 -14.06
N VAL A 384 -6.09 15.41 -14.89
CA VAL A 384 -6.26 16.21 -16.11
C VAL A 384 -7.39 17.19 -15.88
N TYR A 385 -7.12 18.47 -16.11
CA TYR A 385 -8.01 19.54 -15.67
C TYR A 385 -8.07 20.73 -16.62
N ASP A 386 -9.18 21.46 -16.56
CA ASP A 386 -9.30 22.81 -17.11
C ASP A 386 -9.02 23.88 -16.04
N GLY A 387 -8.52 25.03 -16.48
CA GLY A 387 -8.23 26.19 -15.64
C GLY A 387 -6.81 26.22 -15.08
N GLN A 388 -6.70 26.54 -13.79
CA GLN A 388 -5.44 26.67 -13.07
C GLN A 388 -5.45 25.80 -11.82
N LEU A 389 -4.36 25.06 -11.58
CA LEU A 389 -4.22 24.26 -10.37
C LEU A 389 -3.27 24.94 -9.38
N ASP A 390 -3.78 25.24 -8.19
CA ASP A 390 -2.96 25.73 -7.09
C ASP A 390 -2.20 24.59 -6.39
N THR A 391 -1.18 24.95 -5.63
CA THR A 391 -0.29 23.97 -4.99
C THR A 391 -0.94 23.25 -3.80
N THR A 392 -1.94 23.84 -3.15
CA THR A 392 -2.68 23.19 -2.06
C THR A 392 -3.51 22.05 -2.63
N THR A 393 -4.25 22.30 -3.71
CA THR A 393 -5.03 21.29 -4.41
C THR A 393 -4.13 20.21 -5.02
N ALA A 394 -3.00 20.59 -5.63
CA ALA A 394 -2.02 19.62 -6.15
C ALA A 394 -1.45 18.70 -5.05
N ASN A 395 -1.11 19.27 -3.88
CA ASN A 395 -0.65 18.48 -2.75
C ASN A 395 -1.74 17.55 -2.23
N ARG A 396 -3.00 18.01 -2.13
CA ARG A 396 -4.14 17.18 -1.70
C ARG A 396 -4.29 15.93 -2.58
N TYR A 397 -4.35 16.10 -3.91
CA TYR A 397 -4.46 14.96 -4.82
C TYR A 397 -3.27 14.00 -4.72
N TRP A 398 -2.06 14.53 -4.50
CA TRP A 398 -0.90 13.68 -4.25
C TRP A 398 -1.03 12.92 -2.92
N GLN A 399 -1.53 13.53 -1.84
CA GLN A 399 -1.77 12.84 -0.56
C GLN A 399 -2.83 11.74 -0.71
N ASP A 400 -3.88 11.98 -1.49
CA ASP A 400 -4.91 10.96 -1.83
C ASP A 400 -4.31 9.78 -2.58
N PHE A 401 -3.39 10.04 -3.50
CA PHE A 401 -2.72 8.99 -4.26
C PHE A 401 -1.65 8.23 -3.44
N ALA A 402 -0.82 8.95 -2.69
CA ALA A 402 0.29 8.39 -1.93
C ALA A 402 -0.13 7.70 -0.62
N HIS A 403 -1.25 8.15 -0.06
CA HIS A 403 -1.79 7.66 1.20
C HIS A 403 -3.31 7.48 1.05
N PRO A 404 -3.78 6.50 0.27
CA PRO A 404 -5.21 6.31 0.05
C PRO A 404 -5.94 6.04 1.38
N PRO A 405 -7.25 6.39 1.49
CA PRO A 405 -8.06 6.01 2.63
C PRO A 405 -7.99 4.51 2.91
N ARG A 406 -8.01 4.10 4.19
CA ARG A 406 -7.94 2.68 4.58
C ARG A 406 -9.34 2.15 4.83
N VAL A 407 -9.68 1.02 4.20
CA VAL A 407 -10.95 0.34 4.40
C VAL A 407 -10.77 -0.78 5.41
N ARG A 408 -11.67 -0.87 6.39
CA ARG A 408 -11.72 -1.92 7.39
C ARG A 408 -13.10 -2.55 7.41
N TRP A 409 -13.19 -3.83 7.12
CA TRP A 409 -14.45 -4.56 7.25
C TRP A 409 -14.81 -4.69 8.74
N ASN A 410 -16.07 -4.46 9.12
CA ASN A 410 -16.49 -4.45 10.52
C ASN A 410 -16.82 -5.85 11.05
N ASP A 411 -17.03 -6.82 10.15
CA ASP A 411 -17.04 -8.25 10.49
C ASP A 411 -15.60 -8.82 10.58
N ASP A 412 -14.61 -7.97 10.33
CA ASP A 412 -13.19 -8.28 10.44
C ASP A 412 -12.68 -7.71 11.76
N ASN A 413 -12.07 -8.56 12.57
CA ASN A 413 -11.42 -8.20 13.83
C ASN A 413 -10.14 -7.34 13.61
N GLY A 414 -9.98 -6.72 12.44
CA GLY A 414 -8.79 -6.01 11.96
C GLY A 414 -7.63 -6.94 11.60
N LEU A 415 -7.88 -8.25 11.55
CA LEU A 415 -6.86 -9.28 11.38
C LEU A 415 -7.31 -10.37 10.40
N ALA A 416 -8.55 -10.42 9.95
CA ALA A 416 -9.03 -11.49 9.08
C ALA A 416 -8.24 -11.50 7.77
N GLY A 417 -7.61 -12.65 7.47
CA GLY A 417 -6.69 -12.81 6.34
C GLY A 417 -5.26 -12.32 6.59
N ALA A 418 -4.99 -11.65 7.71
CA ALA A 418 -3.62 -11.30 8.11
C ALA A 418 -2.81 -12.55 8.43
N ARG A 419 -1.50 -12.45 8.25
CA ARG A 419 -0.54 -13.50 8.57
C ARG A 419 0.39 -13.02 9.66
N VAL A 420 0.45 -13.78 10.76
CA VAL A 420 1.24 -13.46 11.94
C VAL A 420 2.37 -14.48 12.10
N LEU A 421 3.62 -14.01 12.15
CA LEU A 421 4.74 -14.85 12.54
C LEU A 421 4.86 -14.85 14.07
N LEU A 422 4.63 -15.99 14.70
CA LEU A 422 4.84 -16.18 16.13
C LEU A 422 6.24 -16.75 16.37
N TYR A 423 7.15 -15.89 16.79
CA TYR A 423 8.56 -16.23 17.00
C TYR A 423 8.88 -16.49 18.46
N THR A 424 9.50 -17.63 18.76
CA THR A 424 9.74 -18.09 20.15
C THR A 424 11.19 -18.49 20.44
N LYS A 425 12.15 -18.17 19.56
CA LYS A 425 13.55 -18.54 19.76
C LYS A 425 14.13 -17.94 21.04
N ASN A 426 14.95 -18.72 21.72
CA ASN A 426 15.77 -18.29 22.84
C ASN A 426 17.24 -18.64 22.57
N GLY A 427 18.14 -17.69 22.83
CA GLY A 427 19.58 -17.93 22.82
C GLY A 427 20.06 -18.69 24.05
N LYS A 428 21.38 -18.83 24.20
CA LYS A 428 21.97 -19.53 25.35
C LYS A 428 21.62 -18.85 26.67
N GLY A 429 20.75 -19.47 27.45
CA GLY A 429 20.32 -18.94 28.76
C GLY A 429 19.04 -19.58 29.27
N PHE A 430 18.28 -18.81 30.04
CA PHE A 430 16.98 -19.23 30.57
C PHE A 430 15.91 -19.25 29.49
N VAL A 431 15.10 -20.31 29.46
CA VAL A 431 13.99 -20.51 28.54
C VAL A 431 12.71 -20.68 29.37
N HIS A 432 11.67 -19.93 29.06
CA HIS A 432 10.41 -19.95 29.81
C HIS A 432 9.60 -21.20 29.46
N ASP A 433 8.99 -21.84 30.46
CA ASP A 433 8.15 -23.02 30.30
C ASP A 433 6.73 -22.70 29.80
N ASN A 434 6.40 -21.42 29.69
CA ASN A 434 5.13 -20.90 29.18
C ASN A 434 5.03 -20.87 27.63
N ILE A 435 6.15 -21.02 26.90
CA ILE A 435 6.19 -20.94 25.44
C ILE A 435 5.16 -21.87 24.76
N PRO A 436 5.03 -23.16 25.15
CA PRO A 436 4.04 -24.04 24.54
C PRO A 436 2.59 -23.54 24.76
N ALA A 437 2.31 -22.93 25.91
CA ALA A 437 0.99 -22.40 26.21
C ALA A 437 0.70 -21.12 25.39
N SER A 438 1.70 -20.27 25.20
CA SER A 438 1.55 -19.07 24.36
C SER A 438 1.32 -19.40 22.89
N ILE A 439 2.02 -20.41 22.36
CA ILE A 439 1.81 -20.92 21.00
C ILE A 439 0.37 -21.39 20.81
N VAL A 440 -0.09 -22.32 21.67
CA VAL A 440 -1.46 -22.87 21.59
C VAL A 440 -2.51 -21.76 21.67
N ALA A 441 -2.34 -20.80 22.59
CA ALA A 441 -3.28 -19.73 22.78
C ALA A 441 -3.33 -18.75 21.60
N ILE A 442 -2.19 -18.36 21.04
CA ILE A 442 -2.12 -17.41 19.93
C ILE A 442 -2.57 -18.07 18.62
N GLU A 443 -2.23 -19.34 18.37
CA GLU A 443 -2.78 -20.08 17.23
C GLU A 443 -4.30 -20.23 17.32
N GLN A 444 -4.84 -20.51 18.50
CA GLN A 444 -6.29 -20.58 18.71
C GLN A 444 -6.92 -19.20 18.52
N MET A 445 -6.29 -18.15 19.02
CA MET A 445 -6.70 -16.76 18.79
C MET A 445 -6.76 -16.44 17.29
N GLY A 446 -5.77 -16.88 16.51
CA GLY A 446 -5.77 -16.77 15.04
C GLY A 446 -7.00 -17.41 14.42
N LYS A 447 -7.27 -18.68 14.75
CA LYS A 447 -8.46 -19.41 14.27
C LYS A 447 -9.77 -18.72 14.63
N ASP A 448 -9.88 -18.23 15.87
CA ASP A 448 -11.11 -17.60 16.38
C ASP A 448 -11.35 -16.21 15.76
N ASN A 449 -10.30 -15.55 15.25
CA ASN A 449 -10.36 -14.19 14.73
C ASN A 449 -10.07 -14.10 13.23
N GLY A 450 -9.87 -15.22 12.54
CA GLY A 450 -9.74 -15.29 11.08
C GLY A 450 -8.34 -14.98 10.53
N PHE A 451 -7.28 -15.03 11.33
CA PHE A 451 -5.90 -14.77 10.90
C PHE A 451 -5.00 -16.01 10.98
N GLU A 452 -4.01 -16.09 10.10
CA GLU A 452 -3.05 -17.18 10.10
C GLU A 452 -1.95 -16.92 11.12
N VAL A 453 -1.56 -17.95 11.87
CA VAL A 453 -0.40 -17.90 12.76
C VAL A 453 0.60 -18.95 12.31
N VAL A 454 1.81 -18.52 12.00
CA VAL A 454 2.95 -19.40 11.72
C VAL A 454 3.90 -19.34 12.92
N ALA A 455 3.89 -20.38 13.74
CA ALA A 455 4.77 -20.47 14.90
C ALA A 455 6.13 -21.08 14.51
N THR A 456 7.22 -20.45 14.96
CA THR A 456 8.58 -20.93 14.70
C THR A 456 9.58 -20.46 15.75
N ASP A 457 10.63 -21.25 15.95
CA ASP A 457 11.86 -20.88 16.66
C ASP A 457 13.08 -20.84 15.71
N ASP A 458 12.87 -21.01 14.41
CA ASP A 458 13.91 -20.99 13.38
C ASP A 458 14.17 -19.54 12.90
N PRO A 459 15.37 -18.97 13.15
CA PRO A 459 15.71 -17.63 12.68
C PRO A 459 15.90 -17.58 11.15
N GLY A 460 15.96 -18.73 10.47
CA GLY A 460 16.04 -18.82 9.02
C GLY A 460 14.87 -18.15 8.29
N MET A 461 13.75 -17.92 8.98
CA MET A 461 12.62 -17.14 8.47
C MET A 461 12.93 -15.65 8.30
N PHE A 462 13.93 -15.11 8.99
CA PHE A 462 14.30 -13.69 8.94
C PHE A 462 15.13 -13.37 7.71
N THR A 463 14.45 -13.36 6.57
CA THR A 463 14.94 -12.91 5.27
C THR A 463 13.95 -11.89 4.70
N PRO A 464 14.34 -11.03 3.75
CA PRO A 464 13.41 -10.08 3.14
C PRO A 464 12.13 -10.74 2.61
N ASP A 465 12.27 -11.77 1.76
CA ASP A 465 11.15 -12.50 1.18
C ASP A 465 10.33 -13.25 2.24
N GLY A 466 11.01 -13.83 3.25
CA GLY A 466 10.35 -14.56 4.32
C GLY A 466 9.52 -13.69 5.26
N LEU A 467 9.88 -12.42 5.44
CA LEU A 467 9.13 -11.48 6.29
C LEU A 467 8.07 -10.67 5.53
N GLU A 468 8.20 -10.50 4.21
CA GLU A 468 7.21 -9.80 3.38
C GLU A 468 5.82 -10.46 3.42
N GLU A 469 5.79 -11.75 3.75
CA GLU A 469 4.60 -12.57 3.89
C GLU A 469 3.76 -12.30 5.16
N PHE A 470 4.25 -11.52 6.13
CA PHE A 470 3.63 -11.35 7.45
C PHE A 470 3.28 -9.90 7.77
N ASP A 471 2.05 -9.67 8.23
CA ASP A 471 1.59 -8.34 8.64
C ASP A 471 2.09 -7.95 10.04
N VAL A 472 2.27 -8.95 10.92
CA VAL A 472 2.76 -8.75 12.30
C VAL A 472 3.73 -9.84 12.70
N LEU A 473 4.84 -9.44 13.35
CA LEU A 473 5.74 -10.34 14.04
C LEU A 473 5.45 -10.30 15.55
N VAL A 474 5.17 -11.45 16.15
CA VAL A 474 4.95 -11.61 17.59
C VAL A 474 6.12 -12.35 18.20
N PHE A 475 6.93 -11.66 19.01
CA PHE A 475 8.02 -12.28 19.76
C PHE A 475 7.47 -12.67 21.13
N SER A 476 7.15 -13.95 21.28
CA SER A 476 6.53 -14.48 22.48
C SER A 476 7.56 -15.20 23.34
N ASN A 477 7.89 -14.60 24.48
CA ASN A 477 8.85 -15.16 25.44
C ASN A 477 10.22 -15.49 24.81
N THR A 478 10.65 -14.70 23.82
CA THR A 478 12.01 -14.75 23.29
C THR A 478 13.00 -14.20 24.32
N ASN A 479 14.27 -14.59 24.27
CA ASN A 479 15.29 -14.09 25.21
C ASN A 479 16.71 -14.33 24.68
N ASN A 480 17.67 -13.55 25.18
CA ASN A 480 19.08 -13.60 24.77
C ASN A 480 19.24 -13.40 23.25
N ASP A 481 20.19 -14.08 22.60
CA ASP A 481 20.46 -13.95 21.17
C ASP A 481 19.48 -14.80 20.36
N ILE A 482 18.66 -14.15 19.56
CA ILE A 482 17.54 -14.72 18.81
C ILE A 482 17.77 -14.63 17.30
N PHE A 483 18.83 -13.97 16.85
CA PHE A 483 19.34 -14.05 15.49
C PHE A 483 20.69 -14.77 15.48
N ASP A 484 20.93 -15.60 14.47
CA ASP A 484 22.21 -16.29 14.28
C ASP A 484 23.20 -15.46 13.44
N THR A 485 22.68 -14.50 12.67
CA THR A 485 23.47 -13.72 11.70
C THR A 485 23.05 -12.25 11.64
N PRO A 486 23.98 -11.32 11.33
CA PRO A 486 23.65 -9.91 11.11
C PRO A 486 22.65 -9.68 9.97
N GLU A 487 22.60 -10.57 8.99
CA GLU A 487 21.64 -10.49 7.89
C GLU A 487 20.19 -10.67 8.37
N GLN A 488 19.96 -11.52 9.38
CA GLN A 488 18.65 -11.71 10.01
C GLN A 488 18.25 -10.49 10.85
N GLU A 489 19.20 -9.92 11.62
CA GLU A 489 19.00 -8.65 12.32
C GLU A 489 18.58 -7.55 11.33
N GLN A 490 19.29 -7.46 10.20
CA GLN A 490 18.99 -6.47 9.17
C GLN A 490 17.64 -6.73 8.49
N ALA A 491 17.25 -7.99 8.26
CA ALA A 491 15.93 -8.32 7.72
C ALA A 491 14.81 -7.89 8.69
N PHE A 492 14.93 -8.18 9.98
CA PHE A 492 13.99 -7.71 11.00
C PHE A 492 13.92 -6.18 11.02
N LYS A 493 15.07 -5.51 10.99
CA LYS A 493 15.11 -4.05 10.96
C LYS A 493 14.44 -3.47 9.73
N SER A 494 14.71 -4.02 8.54
CA SER A 494 14.10 -3.57 7.30
C SER A 494 12.59 -3.82 7.25
N TYR A 495 12.11 -4.91 7.86
CA TYR A 495 10.68 -5.16 8.04
C TYR A 495 10.00 -4.03 8.86
N ILE A 496 10.61 -3.62 9.97
CA ILE A 496 10.10 -2.48 10.76
C ILE A 496 10.16 -1.18 9.96
N GLU A 497 11.28 -0.92 9.26
CA GLU A 497 11.45 0.25 8.39
C GLU A 497 10.42 0.33 7.24
N ALA A 498 9.92 -0.81 6.80
CA ALA A 498 8.85 -0.91 5.79
C ALA A 498 7.44 -0.71 6.36
N GLY A 499 7.30 -0.52 7.68
CA GLY A 499 6.01 -0.31 8.34
C GLY A 499 5.42 -1.56 8.99
N GLY A 500 6.18 -2.65 9.11
CA GLY A 500 5.71 -3.90 9.70
C GLY A 500 5.35 -3.77 11.20
N GLY A 501 4.36 -4.56 11.62
CA GLY A 501 3.89 -4.61 13.01
C GLY A 501 4.77 -5.48 13.90
N PHE A 502 5.04 -5.05 15.12
CA PHE A 502 5.85 -5.81 16.08
C PHE A 502 5.22 -5.86 17.47
N VAL A 503 5.07 -7.06 18.00
CA VAL A 503 4.50 -7.34 19.31
C VAL A 503 5.53 -8.08 20.15
N GLY A 504 5.88 -7.54 21.31
CA GLY A 504 6.73 -8.23 22.29
C GLY A 504 5.93 -8.66 23.52
N ILE A 505 6.08 -9.92 23.92
CA ILE A 505 5.41 -10.47 25.10
C ILE A 505 6.45 -10.95 26.11
N HIS A 506 6.28 -10.50 27.36
CA HIS A 506 7.02 -10.92 28.54
C HIS A 506 8.54 -10.78 28.36
N SER A 507 9.27 -11.90 28.25
CA SER A 507 10.73 -11.89 28.22
C SER A 507 11.34 -11.33 26.94
N ALA A 508 10.53 -10.95 25.94
CA ALA A 508 11.00 -10.36 24.69
C ALA A 508 11.97 -9.18 24.91
N CYS A 509 11.77 -8.39 25.98
CA CYS A 509 12.68 -7.31 26.40
C CYS A 509 14.07 -7.74 26.85
N GLY A 510 14.26 -9.03 27.09
CA GLY A 510 15.53 -9.68 27.37
C GLY A 510 16.29 -10.15 26.13
N SER A 511 15.74 -9.97 24.93
CA SER A 511 16.39 -10.35 23.67
C SER A 511 17.39 -9.29 23.19
N GLU A 512 18.42 -9.71 22.45
CA GLU A 512 19.37 -8.85 21.75
C GLU A 512 19.92 -7.69 22.61
N ARG A 513 20.31 -8.02 23.84
CA ARG A 513 20.66 -7.01 24.87
C ARG A 513 21.82 -6.11 24.43
N ASP A 514 22.71 -6.62 23.59
CA ASP A 514 23.89 -5.90 23.10
C ASP A 514 23.61 -5.14 21.80
N TRP A 515 22.37 -5.15 21.29
CA TRP A 515 21.95 -4.42 20.10
C TRP A 515 21.08 -3.20 20.47
N PRO A 516 21.66 -1.96 20.48
CA PRO A 516 20.94 -0.75 20.84
C PRO A 516 19.67 -0.46 20.05
N TRP A 517 19.62 -0.90 18.81
CA TRP A 517 18.45 -0.68 17.98
C TRP A 517 17.26 -1.53 18.46
N PHE A 518 17.46 -2.80 18.80
CA PHE A 518 16.38 -3.70 19.23
C PHE A 518 15.62 -3.17 20.45
N TRP A 519 16.32 -2.88 21.56
CA TRP A 519 15.63 -2.44 22.77
C TRP A 519 15.08 -1.02 22.66
N ARG A 520 15.60 -0.16 21.77
CA ARG A 520 14.94 1.12 21.44
C ARG A 520 13.66 0.90 20.65
N ASN A 521 13.68 -0.05 19.72
CA ASN A 521 12.52 -0.43 18.91
C ASN A 521 11.42 -1.06 19.76
N LEU A 522 11.77 -1.96 20.69
CA LEU A 522 10.80 -2.54 21.63
C LEU A 522 10.29 -1.50 22.66
N GLY A 523 11.11 -0.50 22.98
CA GLY A 523 10.77 0.58 23.91
C GLY A 523 11.39 0.46 25.30
N GLY A 524 12.18 -0.59 25.56
CA GLY A 524 12.93 -0.76 26.80
C GLY A 524 13.83 -1.99 26.80
N LYS A 525 14.86 -1.97 27.66
CA LYS A 525 15.79 -3.09 27.88
C LYS A 525 15.57 -3.72 29.25
N PHE A 526 15.43 -5.04 29.30
CA PHE A 526 15.34 -5.76 30.58
C PHE A 526 16.48 -5.40 31.54
N HIS A 527 16.15 -5.13 32.80
CA HIS A 527 17.13 -4.91 33.85
C HIS A 527 17.07 -5.98 34.94
N ARG A 528 15.89 -6.19 35.53
CA ARG A 528 15.62 -7.15 36.60
C ARG A 528 14.10 -7.33 36.77
N HIS A 529 13.68 -8.27 37.60
CA HIS A 529 12.29 -8.38 38.06
C HIS A 529 12.25 -8.65 39.58
N ALA A 530 11.11 -8.39 40.21
CA ALA A 530 10.83 -8.87 41.56
C ALA A 530 10.57 -10.39 41.55
N LYS A 531 10.57 -11.05 42.71
CA LYS A 531 10.11 -12.45 42.80
C LYS A 531 8.68 -12.57 42.27
N ARG A 532 8.32 -13.75 41.75
CA ARG A 532 6.94 -14.07 41.38
C ARG A 532 5.99 -13.89 42.55
N GLN A 533 4.89 -13.20 42.29
CA GLN A 533 3.92 -12.81 43.30
C GLN A 533 2.65 -12.26 42.64
N ASP A 534 1.64 -12.01 43.47
CA ASP A 534 0.48 -11.23 43.08
C ASP A 534 0.81 -9.74 43.19
N PHE A 535 0.32 -8.93 42.26
CA PHE A 535 0.45 -7.47 42.28
C PHE A 535 -0.62 -6.80 41.41
N ASP A 536 -0.82 -5.52 41.62
CA ASP A 536 -1.81 -4.73 40.89
C ASP A 536 -1.19 -4.00 39.70
N VAL A 537 -1.92 -3.96 38.60
CA VAL A 537 -1.60 -3.17 37.41
C VAL A 537 -2.70 -2.13 37.21
N LEU A 538 -2.29 -0.88 37.07
CA LEU A 538 -3.17 0.25 36.82
C LEU A 538 -3.33 0.47 35.32
N VAL A 539 -4.56 0.70 34.87
CA VAL A 539 -4.85 1.13 33.50
C VAL A 539 -4.60 2.63 33.39
N VAL A 540 -3.57 3.00 32.62
CA VAL A 540 -3.17 4.39 32.39
C VAL A 540 -3.95 4.98 31.22
N ASP A 541 -4.15 4.18 30.18
CA ASP A 541 -4.96 4.52 29.01
C ASP A 541 -6.03 3.43 28.81
N SER A 542 -7.29 3.82 28.91
CA SER A 542 -8.46 2.95 28.74
C SER A 542 -9.10 3.02 27.36
N ASP A 543 -8.55 3.78 26.42
CA ASP A 543 -9.12 3.97 25.08
C ASP A 543 -8.46 3.04 24.04
N HIS A 544 -7.31 2.44 24.37
CA HIS A 544 -6.58 1.54 23.50
C HIS A 544 -7.27 0.15 23.40
N PRO A 545 -7.31 -0.51 22.23
CA PRO A 545 -8.00 -1.81 22.05
C PRO A 545 -7.45 -2.94 22.92
N SER A 546 -6.22 -2.82 23.42
CA SER A 546 -5.65 -3.79 24.37
C SER A 546 -6.05 -3.53 25.82
N THR A 547 -6.71 -2.41 26.14
CA THR A 547 -7.03 -2.01 27.53
C THR A 547 -8.48 -1.52 27.72
N ASP A 548 -9.25 -1.31 26.65
CA ASP A 548 -10.64 -0.78 26.69
C ASP A 548 -11.64 -1.58 27.53
N PHE A 549 -11.30 -2.83 27.82
CA PHE A 549 -12.13 -3.78 28.54
C PHE A 549 -11.62 -4.07 29.94
N LEU A 550 -10.44 -3.55 30.29
CA LEU A 550 -9.84 -3.79 31.59
C LEU A 550 -10.49 -2.88 32.64
N PRO A 551 -10.69 -3.38 33.87
CA PRO A 551 -11.01 -2.51 35.00
C PRO A 551 -9.84 -1.57 35.28
N ALA A 552 -10.11 -0.43 35.92
CA ALA A 552 -9.08 0.56 36.27
C ALA A 552 -7.87 -0.03 37.02
N THR A 553 -8.10 -1.06 37.83
CA THR A 553 -7.08 -1.88 38.48
C THR A 553 -7.25 -3.33 38.06
N TRP A 554 -6.23 -3.89 37.43
CA TRP A 554 -6.16 -5.29 37.01
C TRP A 554 -5.27 -6.07 37.98
N HIS A 555 -5.86 -7.03 38.69
CA HIS A 555 -5.17 -7.87 39.66
C HIS A 555 -4.43 -9.02 38.97
N ILE A 556 -3.11 -8.96 38.92
CA ILE A 556 -2.24 -9.98 38.33
C ILE A 556 -1.89 -11.02 39.39
N ARG A 557 -1.96 -12.30 39.02
CA ARG A 557 -1.67 -13.43 39.93
C ARG A 557 -0.42 -14.18 39.51
N ASP A 558 0.50 -14.37 40.46
CA ASP A 558 1.73 -15.17 40.33
C ASP A 558 2.53 -14.86 39.05
N ASP A 559 2.84 -13.58 38.83
CA ASP A 559 3.65 -13.09 37.70
C ASP A 559 4.88 -12.31 38.21
N GLU A 560 5.77 -11.94 37.29
CA GLU A 560 6.99 -11.19 37.58
C GLU A 560 6.83 -9.70 37.25
N CYS A 561 6.89 -8.83 38.27
CA CYS A 561 6.94 -7.39 38.03
C CYS A 561 8.33 -6.99 37.49
N TYR A 562 8.39 -6.65 36.20
CA TYR A 562 9.64 -6.29 35.52
C TYR A 562 10.02 -4.83 35.75
N TYR A 563 11.34 -4.62 35.83
CA TYR A 563 11.96 -3.30 35.76
C TYR A 563 12.87 -3.26 34.54
N LEU A 564 12.64 -2.27 33.69
CA LEU A 564 13.37 -2.07 32.44
C LEU A 564 14.14 -0.75 32.48
N LYS A 565 15.32 -0.72 31.88
CA LYS A 565 16.12 0.50 31.70
C LYS A 565 16.09 0.94 30.24
N GLN A 566 16.60 2.15 29.98
CA GLN A 566 16.69 2.70 28.62
C GLN A 566 15.31 2.74 27.93
N LEU A 567 14.28 3.07 28.73
CA LEU A 567 12.92 3.26 28.21
C LEU A 567 12.96 4.35 27.14
N ASN A 568 12.30 4.08 26.01
CA ASN A 568 12.19 5.05 24.94
C ASN A 568 11.23 6.17 25.41
N PRO A 569 11.62 7.45 25.39
CA PRO A 569 10.75 8.53 25.84
C PRO A 569 9.50 8.73 24.97
N ALA A 570 9.46 8.13 23.78
CA ALA A 570 8.31 8.17 22.88
C ALA A 570 7.24 7.10 23.20
N ILE A 571 7.47 6.20 24.16
CA ILE A 571 6.45 5.21 24.53
C ILE A 571 5.20 5.90 25.08
N HIS A 572 4.05 5.41 24.63
CA HIS A 572 2.76 5.74 25.22
C HIS A 572 2.36 4.61 26.17
N VAL A 573 2.37 4.90 27.47
CA VAL A 573 2.12 3.90 28.52
C VAL A 573 0.64 3.55 28.57
N LEU A 574 0.33 2.27 28.41
CA LEU A 574 -1.03 1.73 28.49
C LEU A 574 -1.35 1.22 29.89
N LEU A 575 -0.40 0.49 30.47
CA LEU A 575 -0.51 -0.13 31.79
C LEU A 575 0.74 0.17 32.62
N ALA A 576 0.57 0.35 33.93
CA ALA A 576 1.68 0.49 34.86
C ALA A 576 1.46 -0.36 36.12
N ALA A 577 2.47 -1.10 36.57
CA ALA A 577 2.43 -1.82 37.84
C ALA A 577 2.35 -0.82 39.01
N ASP A 578 1.50 -1.10 39.99
CA ASP A 578 1.45 -0.36 41.26
C ASP A 578 2.55 -0.88 42.19
N LEU A 579 3.63 -0.11 42.33
CA LEU A 579 4.78 -0.47 43.14
C LEU A 579 4.45 -0.55 44.63
N GLY A 580 3.33 0.00 45.09
CA GLY A 580 2.85 -0.18 46.47
C GLY A 580 2.39 -1.61 46.78
N THR A 581 2.08 -2.40 45.75
CA THR A 581 1.58 -3.78 45.88
C THR A 581 2.63 -4.86 45.63
N VAL A 582 3.79 -4.47 45.09
CA VAL A 582 4.90 -5.38 44.79
C VAL A 582 5.78 -5.58 46.03
N ASP A 583 6.03 -6.79 46.49
CA ASP A 583 7.02 -7.08 47.55
C ASP A 583 8.45 -7.12 46.96
N ASP A 584 9.12 -5.96 46.97
CA ASP A 584 10.50 -5.75 46.48
C ASP A 584 11.18 -4.52 47.12
N GLU A 585 11.05 -4.35 48.44
CA GLU A 585 11.48 -3.12 49.13
C GLU A 585 12.96 -2.75 48.90
N GLU A 586 13.86 -3.73 48.95
CA GLU A 586 15.29 -3.49 48.68
C GLU A 586 15.56 -3.16 47.21
N GLY A 587 14.90 -3.86 46.27
CA GLY A 587 15.07 -3.63 44.84
C GLY A 587 14.56 -2.26 44.40
N LYS A 588 13.38 -1.85 44.87
CA LYS A 588 12.76 -0.56 44.50
C LYS A 588 13.62 0.64 44.87
N THR A 589 14.34 0.58 46.01
CA THR A 589 15.25 1.65 46.45
C THR A 589 16.49 1.80 45.57
N THR A 590 16.91 0.74 44.88
CA THR A 590 18.07 0.76 43.97
C THR A 590 17.66 1.19 42.55
N TYR A 591 16.61 0.59 42.01
CA TYR A 591 15.99 0.95 40.74
C TYR A 591 14.57 0.39 40.72
N PRO A 592 13.52 1.19 40.43
CA PRO A 592 13.54 2.47 39.72
C PRO A 592 13.89 3.73 40.54
N ALA A 593 14.09 3.61 41.86
CA ALA A 593 14.25 4.74 42.79
C ALA A 593 13.11 5.77 42.62
N ASP A 594 13.34 7.05 42.96
CA ASP A 594 12.32 8.12 42.86
C ASP A 594 11.97 8.53 41.40
N THR A 595 12.49 7.83 40.38
CA THR A 595 12.32 8.24 38.97
C THR A 595 10.89 8.03 38.45
N PHE A 596 10.19 7.00 38.94
CA PHE A 596 8.86 6.61 38.44
C PHE A 596 7.77 6.67 39.53
N GLY A 597 8.10 7.24 40.69
CA GLY A 597 7.19 7.37 41.83
C GLY A 597 6.66 6.01 42.30
N SER A 598 5.35 5.90 42.46
CA SER A 598 4.67 4.69 42.94
C SER A 598 4.27 3.71 41.82
N THR A 599 4.68 3.95 40.58
CA THR A 599 4.27 3.11 39.44
C THR A 599 5.44 2.75 38.53
N PHE A 600 5.32 1.69 37.73
CA PHE A 600 6.31 1.38 36.70
C PHE A 600 5.65 0.86 35.42
N PRO A 601 6.00 1.36 34.21
CA PRO A 601 5.37 0.92 32.97
C PRO A 601 5.47 -0.60 32.75
N THR A 602 4.34 -1.25 32.46
CA THR A 602 4.25 -2.69 32.22
C THR A 602 3.70 -3.04 30.83
N SER A 603 3.01 -2.11 30.16
CA SER A 603 2.62 -2.23 28.76
C SER A 603 2.58 -0.85 28.09
N TRP A 604 2.96 -0.79 26.81
CA TRP A 604 2.98 0.43 26.02
C TRP A 604 2.89 0.13 24.54
N TYR A 605 2.67 1.20 23.77
CA TYR A 605 2.89 1.22 22.34
C TYR A 605 3.74 2.43 21.93
N HIS A 606 4.33 2.38 20.74
CA HIS A 606 4.81 3.58 20.03
C HIS A 606 4.91 3.29 18.53
N THR A 607 5.24 4.34 17.76
CA THR A 607 5.69 4.19 16.38
C THR A 607 7.14 4.63 16.29
N THR A 608 8.01 3.75 15.83
CA THR A 608 9.43 4.05 15.63
C THR A 608 9.92 3.42 14.34
N ASP A 609 10.81 4.13 13.65
CA ASP A 609 11.40 3.72 12.38
C ASP A 609 10.36 3.18 11.38
N GLY A 610 9.18 3.82 11.27
CA GLY A 610 8.14 3.46 10.30
C GLY A 610 7.14 2.41 10.76
N GLY A 611 7.52 1.50 11.68
CA GLY A 611 6.65 0.44 12.18
C GLY A 611 5.83 0.82 13.41
N ARG A 612 4.89 -0.07 13.78
CA ARG A 612 4.09 -0.01 15.00
C ARG A 612 4.54 -1.07 15.99
N GLN A 613 4.87 -0.67 17.21
CA GLN A 613 5.34 -1.61 18.23
C GLN A 613 4.45 -1.56 19.46
N TRP A 614 4.07 -2.74 19.94
CA TRP A 614 3.31 -2.92 21.18
C TRP A 614 4.04 -3.93 22.07
N TYR A 615 4.05 -3.67 23.37
CA TYR A 615 4.72 -4.54 24.34
C TYR A 615 3.91 -4.71 25.62
N THR A 616 4.01 -5.89 26.21
CA THR A 616 3.59 -6.16 27.60
C THR A 616 4.65 -7.00 28.32
N SER A 617 5.02 -6.64 29.55
CA SER A 617 5.93 -7.45 30.37
C SER A 617 5.23 -8.58 31.11
N LEU A 618 3.90 -8.61 31.12
CA LEU A 618 3.12 -9.66 31.75
C LEU A 618 3.18 -10.96 30.94
N GLY A 619 2.93 -12.09 31.60
CA GLY A 619 2.76 -13.38 30.92
C GLY A 619 3.71 -14.48 31.36
N HIS A 620 4.37 -14.40 32.52
CA HIS A 620 5.21 -15.50 33.03
C HIS A 620 4.40 -16.77 33.22
N ARG A 621 3.27 -16.65 33.93
CA ARG A 621 2.45 -17.79 34.36
C ARG A 621 1.73 -18.44 33.19
N ILE A 622 1.85 -19.77 33.09
CA ILE A 622 1.23 -20.60 32.05
C ILE A 622 -0.28 -20.33 31.92
N GLU A 623 -0.98 -20.21 33.06
CA GLU A 623 -2.42 -20.02 33.10
C GLU A 623 -2.91 -18.67 32.57
N HIS A 624 -2.02 -17.67 32.42
CA HIS A 624 -2.38 -16.41 31.75
C HIS A 624 -2.83 -16.66 30.31
N TYR A 625 -2.23 -17.63 29.62
CA TYR A 625 -2.61 -17.99 28.24
C TYR A 625 -3.94 -18.74 28.13
N SER A 626 -4.67 -18.88 29.24
CA SER A 626 -6.08 -19.32 29.27
C SER A 626 -7.02 -18.28 29.88
N ASP A 627 -6.50 -17.14 30.35
CA ASP A 627 -7.27 -16.06 30.94
C ASP A 627 -7.87 -15.18 29.83
N PRO A 628 -9.21 -15.05 29.74
CA PRO A 628 -9.85 -14.25 28.70
C PRO A 628 -9.42 -12.77 28.70
N GLN A 629 -9.10 -12.18 29.86
CA GLN A 629 -8.64 -10.79 29.91
C GLN A 629 -7.24 -10.66 29.33
N PHE A 630 -6.34 -11.58 29.66
CA PHE A 630 -4.98 -11.57 29.11
C PHE A 630 -4.96 -11.86 27.61
N LEU A 631 -5.76 -12.81 27.14
CA LEU A 631 -5.90 -13.10 25.72
C LEU A 631 -6.48 -11.92 24.95
N ARG A 632 -7.49 -11.22 25.50
CA ARG A 632 -8.03 -10.01 24.87
C ARG A 632 -7.01 -8.86 24.87
N HIS A 633 -6.15 -8.77 25.89
CA HIS A 633 -5.06 -7.78 25.95
C HIS A 633 -4.04 -8.02 24.82
N ILE A 634 -3.57 -9.26 24.67
CA ILE A 634 -2.67 -9.66 23.57
C ILE A 634 -3.32 -9.41 22.22
N LEU A 635 -4.58 -9.84 22.04
CA LEU A 635 -5.32 -9.66 20.79
C LEU A 635 -5.44 -8.18 20.42
N GLY A 636 -5.77 -7.31 21.38
CA GLY A 636 -5.81 -5.87 21.15
C GLY A 636 -4.45 -5.28 20.77
N GLY A 637 -3.36 -5.81 21.32
CA GLY A 637 -1.99 -5.44 20.96
C GLY A 637 -1.61 -5.85 19.53
N ILE A 638 -1.93 -7.09 19.15
CA ILE A 638 -1.72 -7.61 17.78
C ILE A 638 -2.56 -6.80 16.78
N ARG A 639 -3.84 -6.57 17.10
CA ARG A 639 -4.75 -5.76 16.27
C ARG A 639 -4.17 -4.38 16.02
N TRP A 640 -3.74 -3.68 17.07
CA TRP A 640 -3.18 -2.34 16.95
C TRP A 640 -1.86 -2.32 16.15
N ALA A 641 -1.01 -3.33 16.33
CA ALA A 641 0.26 -3.42 15.60
C ALA A 641 0.06 -3.69 14.10
N ALA A 642 -1.03 -4.36 13.71
CA ALA A 642 -1.38 -4.64 12.31
C ALA A 642 -1.95 -3.42 11.55
N GLU A 643 -2.29 -2.32 12.25
CA GLU A 643 -3.03 -1.18 11.69
C GLU A 643 -2.23 -0.23 10.80
#